data_AF-A0A353VDV3-F1
#
_entry.id   AF-A0A353VDV3-F1
#
_cell.length_a   1.000
_cell.length_b   1.000
_cell.length_c   1.000
_cell.angle_alpha   90.00
_cell.angle_beta   90.00
_cell.angle_gamma   90.00
#
_symmetry.space_group_name_H-M   'P 1'
#
loop_
_entity.id
_entity.type
_entity.pdbx_description
1 polymer ?
#
loop_
_entity_poly.entity_id
_entity_poly.type
_entity_poly.pdbx_seq_one_letter_code
_entity_poly.pdbx_strand_id
1 'polypeptide(L)'
;MRRRLRSSRLASLLVALLGTLPVAAQADITWCGSSVQSPEFIGVGLDGPGCLTVNGGSIITLSPIGSPPDHTAGINIGGNQYAPSEGQGAVTIDGASSRIDITGREAYANVGRWGTQSTGALTITNGGVLKTTILTVGRGTISPLPRQFFAALSGAGAGGVWEKTGNYSYAITTLSSLGESEPSSHRTSVWVDDATKTVTLTWSVPSAPVTGYRIYRSTNPGSYGEAAFVAEISSGTTTTYVDVGSPTTTGAPPGPDFENGATGMLTVSGSGSAIQLAGVDTGGNPGGATIGYAGGIGHVTLSGNAVMTIDGRRDPAETAPPATFSPYLIVGRDRVSQVKAGQDISSLRIDTGAKLTLTGNDLGGILMLGLGPRADGTLTVTGEGSELRIDAGGLNCCMTIGREGSGALTVDAGARLIFTDIKTGGVSLGHQATGEGTLSIRGGATVEINGSTAWPGMTVGRLGHGRLGITGGGQLVGTGTSPAGGAFLVFGGNSASVTGGAFEALISGQGSTLSLRGTDASLVLGRMPGASGTVTVDDGAAVEADLFTVGRSADSSASMTVSGGDTTISLTGDPEGTLGAGFTVGAAGTGTLTVDQGAVITIDGTATPQPTGVSVGGSVGGTGVVTISGGAQVLTDASGRACIGCTPGSTGTVTVTGADSLIDAGAFLGVGCDRDGSDGGTGTLALSEGGTARAVQIKFCGGGTGTIIGDGGTLIGDVLAAQGAVVSPGSSPGTLSIIGSFTSTGARIVLEVDANGNHDVLGVEGTAFFDPGTQIEVRVHPAFRPVGGAWLQLITVQRTPQDPVQPLLTLKVSEWGGGTVQTEGDLTTLSQPIVVVPDIDIPPTYRAVQIDIKPGVFPNVITRASAGTIPVAIISTPAFDALTVDPATITLDGAAVKLVGKGERPLCSTQDVNGDGRPDLLCHVLTSQLPAEGDGVAILDALAYPLGSPPGIPVRGADFIRIVPKEDGAGERHHWRWHRRGARGVFAWPPPRLQSMR
;
A
#
# COMPACT_ATOMS: atom_id res chain seq x y z
N MET A 1 25.52 27.87 97.97
CA MET A 1 26.27 26.75 97.35
C MET A 1 26.12 26.84 95.84
N ARG A 2 27.21 26.64 95.08
CA ARG A 2 27.40 26.78 93.61
C ARG A 2 28.27 27.97 93.23
N ARG A 3 29.59 27.75 93.26
CA ARG A 3 30.64 28.49 92.54
C ARG A 3 31.94 27.69 92.71
N ARG A 4 32.50 27.16 91.61
CA ARG A 4 33.47 27.77 90.69
C ARG A 4 34.92 27.60 91.17
N LEU A 5 35.74 26.99 90.32
CA LEU A 5 37.09 27.38 89.81
C LEU A 5 37.81 26.09 89.42
N ARG A 6 38.02 25.76 88.14
CA ARG A 6 39.02 26.23 87.14
C ARG A 6 40.48 25.88 87.46
N SER A 7 41.14 25.39 86.39
CA SER A 7 42.58 25.16 86.12
C SER A 7 43.15 23.84 86.67
N SER A 8 43.95 23.02 85.95
CA SER A 8 44.70 23.21 84.70
C SER A 8 45.21 21.88 84.10
N ARG A 9 45.12 21.80 82.76
CA ARG A 9 46.14 21.32 81.77
C ARG A 9 46.28 19.84 81.36
N LEU A 10 46.21 19.70 80.02
CA LEU A 10 46.81 18.75 79.06
C LEU A 10 46.34 17.28 79.12
N ALA A 11 45.54 16.73 78.20
CA ALA A 11 45.51 16.67 76.72
C ALA A 11 45.98 15.28 76.21
N SER A 12 45.11 14.69 75.37
CA SER A 12 45.28 13.49 74.53
C SER A 12 44.83 12.14 75.11
N LEU A 13 43.52 11.86 75.11
CA LEU A 13 42.95 10.51 74.90
C LEU A 13 41.40 10.54 74.83
N LEU A 14 40.80 10.30 73.66
CA LEU A 14 39.40 9.85 73.38
C LEU A 14 39.24 9.86 71.84
N VAL A 15 38.69 8.89 71.11
CA VAL A 15 37.42 8.17 71.23
C VAL A 15 37.53 6.81 70.54
N ALA A 16 37.07 5.73 71.20
CA ALA A 16 36.92 4.40 70.62
C ALA A 16 35.42 4.06 70.55
N LEU A 17 34.81 4.24 69.37
CA LEU A 17 33.58 3.56 68.94
C LEU A 17 33.34 3.86 67.44
N LEU A 18 33.82 3.02 66.53
CA LEU A 18 33.45 3.07 65.11
C LEU A 18 33.45 1.65 64.53
N GLY A 19 32.37 1.36 63.80
CA GLY A 19 32.09 0.06 63.21
C GLY A 19 33.13 -0.39 62.19
N THR A 20 33.00 -1.66 61.83
CA THR A 20 33.65 -2.29 60.69
C THR A 20 33.47 -1.43 59.44
N LEU A 21 34.51 -0.65 59.11
CA LEU A 21 34.64 0.05 57.85
C LEU A 21 34.72 -1.00 56.73
N PRO A 22 33.92 -0.93 55.65
CA PRO A 22 34.19 -1.73 54.48
C PRO A 22 35.50 -1.26 53.86
N VAL A 23 36.26 -2.25 53.44
CA VAL A 23 37.54 -2.19 52.73
C VAL A 23 37.44 -1.22 51.54
N ALA A 24 38.51 -0.45 51.33
CA ALA A 24 38.69 0.44 50.20
C ALA A 24 38.34 -0.26 48.87
N ALA A 25 37.38 0.30 48.14
CA ALA A 25 37.05 -0.15 46.78
C ALA A 25 38.26 0.08 45.88
N GLN A 26 38.81 -1.03 45.39
CA GLN A 26 39.79 -1.07 44.33
C GLN A 26 39.14 -0.47 43.07
N ALA A 27 39.90 0.18 42.19
CA ALA A 27 39.37 0.62 40.90
C ALA A 27 38.96 -0.64 40.10
N ASP A 28 37.66 -0.88 39.99
CA ASP A 28 37.11 -2.06 39.33
C ASP A 28 37.02 -1.79 37.80
N ILE A 29 38.20 -1.76 37.15
CA ILE A 29 38.31 -1.85 35.69
C ILE A 29 38.99 -3.18 35.39
N THR A 30 38.26 -4.11 34.76
CA THR A 30 38.76 -5.46 34.47
C THR A 30 38.95 -5.64 32.97
N TRP A 31 40.12 -6.14 32.58
CA TRP A 31 40.47 -6.46 31.20
C TRP A 31 40.71 -7.96 31.04
N CYS A 32 40.35 -8.51 29.88
CA CYS A 32 40.75 -9.87 29.51
C CYS A 32 41.05 -9.99 28.02
N GLY A 33 41.81 -11.04 27.67
CA GLY A 33 42.10 -11.41 26.28
C GLY A 33 42.82 -10.32 25.49
N SER A 34 42.53 -10.25 24.19
CA SER A 34 43.15 -9.34 23.23
C SER A 34 42.59 -7.92 23.38
N SER A 35 43.19 -7.10 24.25
CA SER A 35 42.78 -5.70 24.46
C SER A 35 43.99 -4.75 24.39
N VAL A 36 43.79 -3.57 23.81
CA VAL A 36 44.81 -2.52 23.65
C VAL A 36 44.27 -1.21 24.18
N GLN A 37 45.08 -0.47 24.95
CA GLN A 37 44.72 0.82 25.51
C GLN A 37 45.81 1.87 25.24
N SER A 38 45.37 3.04 24.75
CA SER A 38 46.11 4.29 24.78
C SER A 38 45.20 5.39 25.38
N PRO A 39 45.71 6.60 25.67
CA PRO A 39 44.86 7.67 26.19
C PRO A 39 43.82 8.20 25.19
N GLU A 40 43.98 7.91 23.90
CA GLU A 40 43.03 8.29 22.83
C GLU A 40 42.13 7.11 22.42
N PHE A 41 42.58 5.88 22.65
CA PHE A 41 42.03 4.72 21.95
C PHE A 41 41.90 3.49 22.85
N ILE A 42 40.76 2.81 22.76
CA ILE A 42 40.55 1.47 23.33
C ILE A 42 40.18 0.49 22.21
N GLY A 43 40.92 -0.61 22.11
CA GLY A 43 40.57 -1.77 21.30
C GLY A 43 40.25 -2.97 22.19
N VAL A 44 39.09 -3.57 22.03
CA VAL A 44 38.67 -4.77 22.78
C VAL A 44 38.36 -5.89 21.80
N GLY A 45 39.10 -7.00 21.91
CA GLY A 45 38.95 -8.17 21.05
C GLY A 45 39.27 -7.89 19.59
N LEU A 46 40.41 -7.26 19.29
CA LEU A 46 40.75 -6.82 17.93
C LEU A 46 41.09 -7.99 16.98
N ASP A 47 41.87 -8.96 17.45
CA ASP A 47 42.36 -10.11 16.66
C ASP A 47 42.06 -11.45 17.35
N GLY A 48 41.03 -11.48 18.21
CA GLY A 48 40.57 -12.63 18.98
C GLY A 48 39.66 -12.22 20.14
N PRO A 49 39.31 -13.14 21.07
CA PRO A 49 38.50 -12.82 22.24
C PRO A 49 39.14 -11.78 23.15
N GLY A 50 38.39 -10.75 23.54
CA GLY A 50 38.79 -9.73 24.50
C GLY A 50 37.60 -9.16 25.26
N CYS A 51 37.84 -8.69 26.48
CA CYS A 51 36.80 -8.03 27.27
C CYS A 51 37.28 -6.84 28.08
N LEU A 52 36.36 -5.91 28.35
CA LEU A 52 36.51 -4.76 29.25
C LEU A 52 35.26 -4.65 30.12
N THR A 53 35.43 -4.58 31.44
CA THR A 53 34.35 -4.25 32.38
C THR A 53 34.70 -2.97 33.12
N VAL A 54 33.80 -2.00 33.12
CA VAL A 54 33.86 -0.74 33.87
C VAL A 54 32.74 -0.76 34.90
N ASN A 55 33.07 -0.95 36.17
CA ASN A 55 32.09 -1.02 37.25
C ASN A 55 32.54 -0.29 38.52
N GLY A 56 31.74 -0.37 39.58
CA GLY A 56 32.07 0.22 40.89
C GLY A 56 32.16 1.75 40.89
N GLY A 57 31.52 2.43 39.94
CA GLY A 57 31.62 3.89 39.78
C GLY A 57 32.88 4.34 39.02
N SER A 58 33.59 3.42 38.38
CA SER A 58 34.82 3.71 37.62
C SER A 58 34.54 4.53 36.35
N ILE A 59 35.49 5.38 36.00
CA ILE A 59 35.36 6.34 34.88
C ILE A 59 36.55 6.14 33.94
N ILE A 60 36.28 5.88 32.68
CA ILE A 60 37.28 5.95 31.60
C ILE A 60 37.02 7.23 30.82
N THR A 61 38.06 8.04 30.63
CA THR A 61 38.00 9.21 29.75
C THR A 61 39.00 9.03 28.61
N LEU A 62 38.51 9.11 27.37
CA LEU A 62 39.32 9.12 26.16
C LEU A 62 39.27 10.51 25.55
N SER A 63 40.44 11.08 25.27
CA SER A 63 40.56 12.41 24.70
C SER A 63 41.71 12.45 23.69
N PRO A 64 41.62 13.25 22.62
CA PRO A 64 42.70 13.37 21.65
C PRO A 64 43.96 13.98 22.28
N ILE A 65 45.14 13.47 21.93
CA ILE A 65 46.45 13.96 22.33
C ILE A 65 47.11 14.64 21.12
N GLY A 66 47.02 15.97 21.05
CA GLY A 66 47.76 16.77 20.07
C GLY A 66 46.93 17.90 19.45
N SER A 67 47.63 18.84 18.82
CA SER A 67 47.08 19.87 17.91
C SER A 67 47.62 19.57 16.51
N PRO A 68 46.81 19.52 15.45
CA PRO A 68 45.53 20.22 15.22
C PRO A 68 44.27 19.35 15.48
N PRO A 69 43.03 19.88 15.37
CA PRO A 69 41.77 19.29 15.86
C PRO A 69 41.23 18.07 15.10
N ASP A 70 42.09 17.35 14.38
CA ASP A 70 41.72 16.24 13.49
C ASP A 70 41.95 14.84 14.13
N HIS A 71 42.35 14.79 15.40
CA HIS A 71 42.63 13.53 16.09
C HIS A 71 41.34 12.90 16.64
N THR A 72 41.06 11.67 16.20
CA THR A 72 39.91 10.88 16.61
C THR A 72 40.22 10.11 17.90
N ALA A 73 39.42 10.29 18.96
CA ALA A 73 39.42 9.41 20.12
C ALA A 73 38.28 8.40 19.99
N GLY A 74 38.46 7.18 20.46
CA GLY A 74 37.37 6.21 20.35
C GLY A 74 37.63 4.82 20.87
N ILE A 75 36.58 4.02 20.82
CA ILE A 75 36.59 2.61 21.20
C ILE A 75 36.18 1.73 20.01
N ASN A 76 36.92 0.66 19.77
CA ASN A 76 36.56 -0.41 18.84
C ASN A 76 36.38 -1.72 19.60
N ILE A 77 35.23 -2.37 19.39
CA ILE A 77 34.87 -3.63 20.05
C ILE A 77 34.67 -4.69 18.97
N GLY A 78 35.49 -5.74 19.00
CA GLY A 78 35.33 -6.90 18.12
C GLY A 78 36.01 -6.81 16.76
N GLY A 79 36.87 -5.81 16.51
CA GLY A 79 37.67 -5.83 15.28
C GLY A 79 38.56 -4.62 15.07
N ASN A 80 39.55 -4.79 14.20
CA ASN A 80 40.67 -3.87 14.02
C ASN A 80 40.31 -2.64 13.16
N GLN A 81 40.87 -1.49 13.51
CA GLN A 81 40.63 -0.21 12.84
C GLN A 81 41.44 0.00 11.54
N TYR A 82 42.37 -0.91 11.24
CA TYR A 82 43.28 -0.78 10.09
C TYR A 82 43.26 -2.00 9.15
N ALA A 83 42.66 -3.13 9.54
CA ALA A 83 42.60 -4.33 8.70
C ALA A 83 41.34 -5.17 9.02
N PRO A 84 40.83 -5.99 8.07
CA PRO A 84 39.82 -7.00 8.37
C PRO A 84 40.34 -8.00 9.42
N SER A 85 39.50 -8.36 10.39
CA SER A 85 39.87 -9.24 11.51
C SER A 85 38.70 -10.16 11.92
N GLU A 86 39.00 -11.29 12.54
CA GLU A 86 38.00 -12.17 13.19
C GLU A 86 37.83 -11.84 14.69
N GLY A 87 37.96 -10.57 15.04
CA GLY A 87 37.92 -10.09 16.42
C GLY A 87 36.63 -10.43 17.16
N GLN A 88 36.72 -10.66 18.47
CA GLN A 88 35.58 -10.94 19.34
C GLN A 88 35.69 -10.11 20.62
N GLY A 89 34.96 -9.00 20.70
CA GLY A 89 35.08 -8.04 21.79
C GLY A 89 33.82 -7.95 22.64
N ALA A 90 33.97 -7.86 23.96
CA ALA A 90 32.87 -7.63 24.88
C ALA A 90 33.19 -6.49 25.86
N VAL A 91 32.37 -5.45 25.88
CA VAL A 91 32.46 -4.33 26.83
C VAL A 91 31.23 -4.28 27.70
N THR A 92 31.42 -4.15 29.01
CA THR A 92 30.35 -3.97 30.00
C THR A 92 30.58 -2.69 30.79
N ILE A 93 29.58 -1.82 30.86
CA ILE A 93 29.54 -0.64 31.73
C ILE A 93 28.42 -0.86 32.75
N ASP A 94 28.78 -1.17 33.99
CA ASP A 94 27.83 -1.63 34.99
C ASP A 94 27.89 -0.82 36.30
N GLY A 95 26.72 -0.42 36.79
CA GLY A 95 26.58 0.24 38.08
C GLY A 95 26.52 1.77 38.00
N ALA A 96 25.91 2.38 39.01
CA ALA A 96 25.73 3.82 39.08
C ALA A 96 27.08 4.55 39.08
N SER A 97 27.16 5.64 38.30
CA SER A 97 28.36 6.46 38.10
C SER A 97 29.49 5.81 37.30
N SER A 98 29.38 4.53 36.93
CA SER A 98 30.32 3.88 36.02
C SER A 98 30.13 4.45 34.62
N ARG A 99 31.20 4.94 33.98
CA ARG A 99 31.07 5.55 32.65
C ARG A 99 32.30 5.46 31.78
N ILE A 100 32.06 5.52 30.48
CA ILE A 100 33.08 5.78 29.46
C ILE A 100 32.73 7.12 28.79
N ASP A 101 33.59 8.11 28.96
CA ASP A 101 33.49 9.44 28.35
C ASP A 101 34.50 9.54 27.19
N ILE A 102 34.02 9.65 25.96
CA ILE A 102 34.86 9.84 24.76
C ILE A 102 34.62 11.26 24.26
N THR A 103 35.68 12.07 24.24
CA THR A 103 35.62 13.47 23.83
C THR A 103 36.45 13.71 22.56
N GLY A 104 36.15 14.78 21.82
CA GLY A 104 36.85 15.15 20.59
C GLY A 104 35.93 15.21 19.37
N ARG A 105 36.37 15.93 18.33
CA ARG A 105 35.56 16.32 17.15
C ARG A 105 34.87 15.16 16.41
N GLU A 106 35.49 13.98 16.43
CA GLU A 106 34.95 12.73 15.87
C GLU A 106 35.02 11.58 16.89
N ALA A 107 34.70 11.87 18.16
CA ALA A 107 34.63 10.86 19.21
C ALA A 107 33.71 9.71 18.79
N TYR A 108 34.24 8.49 18.73
CA TYR A 108 33.51 7.35 18.19
C TYR A 108 33.48 6.14 19.13
N ALA A 109 32.38 5.38 19.05
CA ALA A 109 32.27 4.03 19.57
C ALA A 109 31.81 3.08 18.45
N ASN A 110 32.59 2.04 18.17
CA ASN A 110 32.24 1.02 17.19
C ASN A 110 32.06 -0.33 17.87
N VAL A 111 30.93 -0.98 17.61
CA VAL A 111 30.56 -2.29 18.14
C VAL A 111 30.40 -3.26 16.99
N GLY A 112 31.30 -4.24 16.86
CA GLY A 112 31.30 -5.20 15.75
C GLY A 112 31.72 -4.54 14.44
N ARG A 113 33.03 -4.51 14.16
CA ARG A 113 33.60 -3.74 13.05
C ARG A 113 34.61 -4.57 12.26
N TRP A 114 34.43 -4.62 10.93
CA TRP A 114 35.36 -5.09 9.91
C TRP A 114 35.82 -6.56 10.04
N GLY A 115 35.53 -7.36 9.01
CA GLY A 115 35.90 -8.77 8.92
C GLY A 115 34.67 -9.68 8.76
N THR A 116 34.89 -10.89 8.26
CA THR A 116 33.83 -11.84 7.88
C THR A 116 33.25 -12.63 9.07
N GLN A 117 33.84 -12.47 10.27
CA GLN A 117 33.38 -13.09 11.53
C GLN A 117 33.58 -12.18 12.76
N SER A 118 33.83 -10.89 12.56
CA SER A 118 34.02 -9.93 13.64
C SER A 118 32.73 -9.79 14.46
N THR A 119 32.82 -9.95 15.79
CA THR A 119 31.68 -9.77 16.71
C THR A 119 32.04 -8.81 17.83
N GLY A 120 31.21 -7.79 18.02
CA GLY A 120 31.33 -6.87 19.14
C GLY A 120 30.06 -6.85 19.98
N ALA A 121 30.22 -6.87 21.30
CA ALA A 121 29.14 -6.74 22.26
C ALA A 121 29.42 -5.56 23.21
N LEU A 122 28.47 -4.65 23.35
CA LEU A 122 28.49 -3.59 24.37
C LEU A 122 27.23 -3.70 25.23
N THR A 123 27.41 -3.86 26.54
CA THR A 123 26.35 -3.96 27.53
C THR A 123 26.44 -2.82 28.53
N ILE A 124 25.34 -2.11 28.76
CA ILE A 124 25.24 -1.01 29.71
C ILE A 124 24.08 -1.30 30.67
N THR A 125 24.39 -1.42 31.97
CA THR A 125 23.45 -1.88 32.99
C THR A 125 23.55 -1.10 34.30
N ASN A 126 22.51 -1.19 35.11
CA ASN A 126 22.47 -0.71 36.51
C ASN A 126 22.94 0.74 36.72
N GLY A 127 22.68 1.65 35.77
CA GLY A 127 23.09 3.06 35.89
C GLY A 127 24.39 3.44 35.18
N GLY A 128 24.97 2.52 34.40
CA GLY A 128 26.16 2.78 33.59
C GLY A 128 25.91 3.76 32.43
N VAL A 129 26.94 4.50 32.00
CA VAL A 129 26.80 5.53 30.95
C VAL A 129 27.90 5.45 29.90
N LEU A 130 27.52 5.55 28.62
CA LEU A 130 28.45 5.84 27.51
C LEU A 130 28.18 7.24 26.98
N LYS A 131 29.24 8.06 26.89
CA LYS A 131 29.21 9.35 26.19
C LYS A 131 30.18 9.34 25.03
N THR A 132 29.69 9.71 23.84
CA THR A 132 30.50 9.80 22.61
C THR A 132 29.77 10.74 21.64
N THR A 133 30.32 10.95 20.45
CA THR A 133 29.65 11.72 19.39
C THR A 133 29.01 10.78 18.36
N ILE A 134 29.77 9.78 17.91
CA ILE A 134 29.33 8.83 16.88
C ILE A 134 29.27 7.44 17.47
N LEU A 135 28.17 6.73 17.20
CA LEU A 135 28.00 5.32 17.51
C LEU A 135 27.79 4.53 16.23
N THR A 136 28.57 3.47 16.01
CA THR A 136 28.29 2.49 14.95
C THR A 136 28.17 1.10 15.52
N VAL A 137 27.10 0.40 15.19
CA VAL A 137 26.85 -1.00 15.61
C VAL A 137 26.71 -1.85 14.36
N GLY A 138 27.58 -2.85 14.16
CA GLY A 138 27.57 -3.71 12.98
C GLY A 138 28.10 -3.00 11.73
N ARG A 139 29.42 -2.79 11.66
CA ARG A 139 30.11 -2.17 10.52
C ARG A 139 30.84 -3.20 9.67
N GLY A 140 30.28 -3.55 8.53
CA GLY A 140 30.88 -4.50 7.59
C GLY A 140 32.02 -3.91 6.76
N THR A 141 32.58 -4.75 5.91
CA THR A 141 33.48 -4.36 4.83
C THR A 141 32.68 -4.22 3.53
N ILE A 142 33.02 -3.20 2.73
CA ILE A 142 32.54 -3.11 1.35
C ILE A 142 33.50 -3.99 0.53
N SER A 143 32.99 -5.01 -0.16
CA SER A 143 33.80 -5.73 -1.15
C SER A 143 34.27 -4.71 -2.21
N PRO A 144 35.57 -4.65 -2.57
CA PRO A 144 36.07 -3.66 -3.52
C PRO A 144 35.49 -3.92 -4.90
N LEU A 145 34.45 -3.17 -5.27
CA LEU A 145 33.85 -3.27 -6.60
C LEU A 145 34.57 -2.35 -7.60
N PRO A 146 34.75 -2.76 -8.86
CA PRO A 146 35.20 -1.88 -9.93
C PRO A 146 34.19 -0.75 -10.14
N ARG A 147 34.66 0.51 -10.24
CA ARG A 147 33.81 1.68 -10.53
C ARG A 147 34.01 2.15 -11.97
N GLN A 148 33.08 2.95 -12.48
CA GLN A 148 33.17 3.58 -13.81
C GLN A 148 33.37 2.55 -14.94
N PHE A 149 32.55 1.50 -14.94
CA PHE A 149 32.64 0.43 -15.93
C PHE A 149 31.94 0.83 -17.23
N PHE A 150 32.72 1.00 -18.30
CA PHE A 150 32.23 1.40 -19.62
C PHE A 150 32.59 0.37 -20.68
N ALA A 151 31.77 0.32 -21.74
CA ALA A 151 32.06 -0.43 -22.95
C ALA A 151 32.01 0.52 -24.15
N ALA A 152 33.05 0.49 -24.99
CA ALA A 152 33.13 1.28 -26.20
C ALA A 152 33.46 0.37 -27.40
N LEU A 153 32.74 0.56 -28.50
CA LEU A 153 32.94 -0.20 -29.73
C LEU A 153 34.03 0.44 -30.60
N SER A 154 34.91 -0.37 -31.20
CA SER A 154 35.97 0.11 -32.10
C SER A 154 35.47 0.56 -33.47
N GLY A 155 36.36 1.11 -34.31
CA GLY A 155 36.15 1.21 -35.76
C GLY A 155 36.14 -0.17 -36.44
N ALA A 156 35.60 -0.24 -37.66
CA ALA A 156 35.54 -1.47 -38.46
C ALA A 156 36.95 -2.01 -38.81
N GLY A 157 37.08 -3.34 -38.92
CA GLY A 157 38.36 -3.99 -39.26
C GLY A 157 39.36 -4.10 -38.09
N ALA A 158 38.89 -3.98 -36.84
CA ALA A 158 39.73 -4.06 -35.64
C ALA A 158 40.04 -5.50 -35.17
N GLY A 159 39.65 -6.51 -35.95
CA GLY A 159 39.95 -7.93 -35.67
C GLY A 159 38.95 -8.64 -34.76
N GLY A 160 37.72 -8.13 -34.64
CA GLY A 160 36.62 -8.82 -33.99
C GLY A 160 36.23 -10.12 -34.68
N VAL A 161 35.67 -11.06 -33.90
CA VAL A 161 35.28 -12.42 -34.32
C VAL A 161 33.91 -12.83 -33.75
N TRP A 162 32.97 -11.88 -33.64
CA TRP A 162 31.65 -12.12 -33.02
C TRP A 162 30.82 -13.15 -33.80
N GLU A 163 30.25 -14.13 -33.10
CA GLU A 163 29.36 -15.13 -33.71
C GLU A 163 28.06 -14.51 -34.26
N LYS A 164 27.57 -13.43 -33.64
CA LYS A 164 26.38 -12.70 -34.07
C LYS A 164 26.48 -11.21 -33.70
N THR A 165 25.94 -10.33 -34.55
CA THR A 165 25.70 -8.93 -34.20
C THR A 165 24.51 -8.80 -33.24
N GLY A 166 24.51 -7.78 -32.38
CA GLY A 166 23.45 -7.57 -31.39
C GLY A 166 23.94 -6.94 -30.09
N ASN A 167 23.06 -6.90 -29.09
CA ASN A 167 23.38 -6.33 -27.79
C ASN A 167 24.14 -7.33 -26.91
N TYR A 168 25.27 -6.89 -26.35
CA TYR A 168 26.07 -7.65 -25.41
C TYR A 168 26.19 -6.89 -24.09
N SER A 169 25.85 -7.56 -22.99
CA SER A 169 25.94 -7.02 -21.63
C SER A 169 27.15 -7.58 -20.90
N TYR A 170 27.87 -6.72 -20.20
CA TYR A 170 29.12 -7.05 -19.51
C TYR A 170 29.01 -6.87 -18.00
N ALA A 171 29.73 -7.72 -17.29
CA ALA A 171 29.94 -7.66 -15.85
C ALA A 171 31.41 -7.87 -15.55
N ILE A 172 31.88 -7.23 -14.48
CA ILE A 172 33.27 -7.35 -14.00
C ILE A 172 33.26 -7.56 -12.49
N THR A 173 34.08 -8.49 -12.01
CA THR A 173 34.33 -8.79 -10.59
C THR A 173 35.79 -8.52 -10.26
N THR A 174 36.13 -8.39 -8.99
CA THR A 174 37.51 -8.31 -8.49
C THR A 174 37.92 -9.63 -7.87
N LEU A 175 39.23 -9.90 -7.92
CA LEU A 175 39.87 -10.98 -7.18
C LEU A 175 40.68 -10.37 -6.03
N SER A 176 40.66 -11.03 -4.89
CA SER A 176 41.48 -10.67 -3.73
C SER A 176 41.89 -11.92 -2.95
N SER A 177 42.61 -11.75 -1.83
CA SER A 177 42.85 -12.84 -0.88
C SER A 177 41.58 -13.39 -0.23
N LEU A 178 40.45 -12.68 -0.37
CA LEU A 178 39.11 -13.06 0.10
C LEU A 178 38.30 -13.80 -0.97
N GLY A 179 38.89 -14.12 -2.13
CA GLY A 179 38.19 -14.72 -3.25
C GLY A 179 37.65 -13.69 -4.25
N GLU A 180 36.68 -14.11 -5.06
CA GLU A 180 36.08 -13.31 -6.11
C GLU A 180 34.90 -12.48 -5.58
N SER A 181 34.83 -11.21 -5.94
CA SER A 181 33.72 -10.32 -5.58
C SER A 181 32.47 -10.61 -6.39
N GLU A 182 31.35 -10.04 -5.94
CA GLU A 182 30.18 -9.86 -6.82
C GLU A 182 30.50 -8.94 -8.02
N PRO A 183 29.70 -9.01 -9.11
CA PRO A 183 29.79 -8.09 -10.23
C PRO A 183 29.62 -6.63 -9.83
N SER A 184 30.30 -5.73 -10.55
CA SER A 184 30.11 -4.28 -10.43
C SER A 184 28.63 -3.89 -10.59
N SER A 185 28.18 -2.92 -9.79
CA SER A 185 26.80 -2.39 -9.84
C SER A 185 26.48 -1.63 -11.12
N HIS A 186 27.51 -1.19 -11.85
CA HIS A 186 27.39 -0.58 -13.17
C HIS A 186 27.57 -1.66 -14.23
N ARG A 187 26.49 -2.31 -14.66
CA ARG A 187 26.52 -3.19 -15.83
C ARG A 187 26.48 -2.31 -17.08
N THR A 188 27.37 -2.56 -18.02
CA THR A 188 27.39 -1.85 -19.31
C THR A 188 26.91 -2.77 -20.42
N SER A 189 26.26 -2.21 -21.44
CA SER A 189 25.88 -2.94 -22.64
C SER A 189 26.30 -2.16 -23.87
N VAL A 190 26.65 -2.88 -24.93
CA VAL A 190 27.02 -2.28 -26.22
C VAL A 190 26.37 -3.07 -27.34
N TRP A 191 25.83 -2.34 -28.31
CA TRP A 191 25.33 -2.93 -29.54
C TRP A 191 26.49 -3.13 -30.52
N VAL A 192 26.86 -4.39 -30.77
CA VAL A 192 27.85 -4.75 -31.80
C VAL A 192 27.14 -4.81 -33.14
N ASP A 193 27.39 -3.83 -34.00
CA ASP A 193 26.78 -3.68 -35.34
C ASP A 193 27.58 -4.37 -36.46
N ASP A 194 28.86 -4.65 -36.24
CA ASP A 194 29.78 -5.28 -37.19
C ASP A 194 30.68 -6.30 -36.47
N ALA A 195 30.70 -7.53 -36.96
CA ALA A 195 31.44 -8.64 -36.36
C ALA A 195 32.97 -8.47 -36.40
N THR A 196 33.50 -7.54 -37.19
CA THR A 196 34.93 -7.22 -37.27
C THR A 196 35.41 -6.20 -36.24
N LYS A 197 34.50 -5.58 -35.46
CA LYS A 197 34.81 -4.61 -34.41
C LYS A 197 35.13 -5.31 -33.08
N THR A 198 35.90 -4.67 -32.21
CA THR A 198 36.19 -5.12 -30.85
C THR A 198 35.48 -4.22 -29.83
N VAL A 199 35.29 -4.71 -28.61
CA VAL A 199 34.72 -3.94 -27.49
C VAL A 199 35.82 -3.65 -26.47
N THR A 200 36.12 -2.38 -26.25
CA THR A 200 37.03 -1.95 -25.20
C THR A 200 36.25 -1.69 -23.92
N LEU A 201 36.56 -2.45 -22.88
CA LEU A 201 36.05 -2.29 -21.54
C LEU A 201 37.04 -1.46 -20.72
N THR A 202 36.54 -0.48 -19.97
CA THR A 202 37.35 0.36 -19.07
C THR A 202 36.71 0.48 -17.70
N TRP A 203 37.52 0.56 -16.65
CA TRP A 203 37.08 0.74 -15.25
C TRP A 203 38.14 1.49 -14.42
N SER A 204 37.78 1.93 -13.22
CA SER A 204 38.74 2.46 -12.24
C SER A 204 39.20 1.40 -11.26
N VAL A 205 40.47 1.46 -10.84
CA VAL A 205 41.01 0.61 -9.78
C VAL A 205 40.23 0.87 -8.48
N PRO A 206 39.72 -0.18 -7.80
CA PRO A 206 39.08 -0.05 -6.50
C PRO A 206 40.04 0.54 -5.44
N SER A 207 39.49 1.17 -4.41
CA SER A 207 40.28 1.77 -3.33
C SER A 207 40.91 0.75 -2.37
N ALA A 208 40.51 -0.52 -2.44
CA ALA A 208 41.11 -1.59 -1.64
C ALA A 208 42.05 -2.46 -2.50
N PRO A 209 43.03 -3.16 -1.90
CA PRO A 209 43.96 -4.02 -2.62
C PRO A 209 43.20 -5.15 -3.34
N VAL A 210 43.36 -5.21 -4.66
CA VAL A 210 42.84 -6.28 -5.51
C VAL A 210 44.00 -6.99 -6.20
N THR A 211 43.89 -8.30 -6.38
CA THR A 211 44.90 -9.14 -7.04
C THR A 211 44.59 -9.36 -8.52
N GLY A 212 43.35 -9.09 -8.96
CA GLY A 212 42.94 -9.24 -10.35
C GLY A 212 41.45 -8.93 -10.58
N TYR A 213 40.95 -9.29 -11.76
CA TYR A 213 39.55 -9.11 -12.18
C TYR A 213 39.06 -10.31 -12.99
N ARG A 214 37.75 -10.57 -13.02
CA ARG A 214 37.12 -11.45 -14.02
C ARG A 214 36.03 -10.72 -14.78
N ILE A 215 35.90 -11.05 -16.06
CA ILE A 215 34.96 -10.43 -16.99
C ILE A 215 33.97 -11.47 -17.49
N TYR A 216 32.71 -11.06 -17.50
CA TYR A 216 31.57 -11.87 -17.92
C TYR A 216 30.77 -11.15 -19.00
N ARG A 217 30.21 -11.91 -19.95
CA ARG A 217 29.41 -11.40 -21.06
C ARG A 217 28.14 -12.24 -21.26
N SER A 218 27.05 -11.57 -21.60
CA SER A 218 25.76 -12.19 -21.91
C SER A 218 25.05 -11.50 -23.07
N THR A 219 24.26 -12.24 -23.84
CA THR A 219 23.32 -11.71 -24.85
C THR A 219 21.95 -11.38 -24.27
N ASN A 220 21.66 -11.81 -23.03
CA ASN A 220 20.44 -11.46 -22.30
C ASN A 220 20.77 -10.36 -21.28
N PRO A 221 20.24 -9.13 -21.45
CA PRO A 221 20.54 -8.02 -20.57
C PRO A 221 20.31 -8.36 -19.09
N GLY A 222 21.35 -8.18 -18.27
CA GLY A 222 21.29 -8.37 -16.82
C GLY A 222 21.34 -9.82 -16.31
N SER A 223 21.35 -10.83 -17.20
CA SER A 223 21.34 -12.26 -16.81
C SER A 223 22.57 -13.00 -17.34
N TYR A 224 23.36 -13.63 -16.47
CA TYR A 224 24.60 -14.35 -16.83
C TYR A 224 24.43 -15.82 -16.48
N GLY A 225 24.32 -16.68 -17.49
CA GLY A 225 24.20 -18.13 -17.30
C GLY A 225 25.54 -18.80 -17.00
N GLU A 226 25.53 -20.14 -16.86
CA GLU A 226 26.72 -20.94 -16.54
C GLU A 226 27.86 -20.88 -17.57
N ALA A 227 27.65 -20.26 -18.74
CA ALA A 227 28.64 -20.07 -19.80
C ALA A 227 28.84 -18.59 -20.14
N ALA A 228 29.09 -17.76 -19.12
CA ALA A 228 29.23 -16.31 -19.27
C ALA A 228 30.67 -15.80 -19.15
N PHE A 229 31.64 -16.64 -18.77
CA PHE A 229 33.00 -16.23 -18.48
C PHE A 229 33.79 -15.88 -19.76
N VAL A 230 34.44 -14.71 -19.76
CA VAL A 230 35.24 -14.19 -20.88
C VAL A 230 36.72 -14.28 -20.58
N ALA A 231 37.17 -13.68 -19.47
CA ALA A 231 38.60 -13.60 -19.13
C ALA A 231 38.84 -13.35 -17.65
N GLU A 232 40.02 -13.80 -17.18
CA GLU A 232 40.62 -13.41 -15.91
C GLU A 232 41.85 -12.52 -16.18
N ILE A 233 41.98 -11.46 -15.39
CA ILE A 233 43.08 -10.50 -15.45
C ILE A 233 43.84 -10.61 -14.14
N SER A 234 45.03 -11.22 -14.16
CA SER A 234 45.87 -11.43 -12.97
C SER A 234 46.70 -10.19 -12.60
N SER A 235 46.08 -9.02 -12.61
CA SER A 235 46.68 -7.74 -12.21
C SER A 235 45.63 -6.80 -11.65
N GLY A 236 45.78 -6.39 -10.40
CA GLY A 236 44.88 -5.46 -9.73
C GLY A 236 44.96 -4.02 -10.24
N THR A 237 46.02 -3.65 -10.96
CA THR A 237 46.23 -2.29 -11.49
C THR A 237 45.72 -2.12 -12.92
N THR A 238 45.35 -3.20 -13.60
CA THR A 238 44.80 -3.14 -14.96
C THR A 238 43.39 -2.54 -14.91
N THR A 239 43.14 -1.57 -15.79
CA THR A 239 41.88 -0.80 -15.88
C THR A 239 41.20 -0.92 -17.24
N THR A 240 41.76 -1.70 -18.16
CA THR A 240 41.26 -1.85 -19.52
C THR A 240 41.34 -3.30 -20.00
N TYR A 241 40.37 -3.72 -20.80
CA TYR A 241 40.35 -5.02 -21.48
C TYR A 241 39.69 -4.89 -22.85
N VAL A 242 40.24 -5.56 -23.87
CA VAL A 242 39.65 -5.58 -25.21
C VAL A 242 39.04 -6.96 -25.45
N ASP A 243 37.72 -7.00 -25.54
CA ASP A 243 36.99 -8.19 -25.97
C ASP A 243 36.89 -8.22 -27.50
N VAL A 244 37.45 -9.27 -28.09
CA VAL A 244 37.43 -9.50 -29.53
C VAL A 244 36.20 -10.29 -29.99
N GLY A 245 35.32 -10.70 -29.09
CA GLY A 245 34.10 -11.44 -29.43
C GLY A 245 34.27 -12.96 -29.47
N SER A 246 35.35 -13.50 -28.89
CA SER A 246 35.56 -14.95 -28.78
C SER A 246 34.45 -15.64 -27.97
N PRO A 247 34.12 -16.92 -28.23
CA PRO A 247 33.09 -17.65 -27.48
C PRO A 247 33.35 -17.62 -25.97
N THR A 248 32.30 -17.44 -25.17
CA THR A 248 32.38 -17.53 -23.71
C THR A 248 32.62 -18.97 -23.27
N THR A 249 33.20 -19.14 -22.09
CA THR A 249 33.47 -20.45 -21.49
C THR A 249 32.66 -20.65 -20.21
N THR A 250 32.70 -21.86 -19.66
CA THR A 250 31.98 -22.21 -18.42
C THR A 250 32.46 -21.36 -17.25
N GLY A 251 31.50 -20.73 -16.58
CA GLY A 251 31.68 -19.82 -15.46
C GLY A 251 30.58 -18.78 -15.46
N ALA A 252 29.85 -18.68 -14.36
CA ALA A 252 28.97 -17.55 -14.06
C ALA A 252 29.70 -16.64 -13.05
N PRO A 253 29.41 -15.33 -13.05
CA PRO A 253 29.85 -14.51 -11.92
C PRO A 253 29.26 -15.09 -10.62
N PRO A 254 29.98 -15.02 -9.48
CA PRO A 254 29.42 -15.42 -8.20
C PRO A 254 28.03 -14.83 -8.01
N GLY A 255 27.09 -15.67 -7.57
CA GLY A 255 25.81 -15.21 -7.06
C GLY A 255 26.00 -14.41 -5.77
N PRO A 256 24.94 -13.84 -5.19
CA PRO A 256 25.01 -13.22 -3.89
C PRO A 256 25.19 -14.29 -2.80
N ASP A 257 26.36 -14.92 -2.75
CA ASP A 257 26.71 -15.89 -1.73
C ASP A 257 27.38 -15.15 -0.56
N PHE A 258 26.76 -15.37 0.60
CA PHE A 258 27.00 -14.74 1.89
C PHE A 258 28.42 -14.97 2.41
N GLU A 259 29.16 -13.89 2.63
CA GLU A 259 30.17 -13.85 3.69
C GLU A 259 29.75 -12.81 4.74
N ASN A 260 29.35 -13.32 5.91
CA ASN A 260 28.79 -12.57 7.04
C ASN A 260 29.58 -11.27 7.29
N GLY A 261 28.92 -10.11 7.18
CA GLY A 261 29.52 -8.87 7.66
C GLY A 261 29.66 -8.88 9.18
N ALA A 262 30.55 -8.05 9.72
CA ALA A 262 30.72 -7.90 11.18
C ALA A 262 29.38 -7.69 11.90
N THR A 263 29.21 -8.37 13.04
CA THR A 263 28.00 -8.32 13.87
C THR A 263 28.24 -7.47 15.12
N GLY A 264 27.40 -6.46 15.32
CA GLY A 264 27.41 -5.63 16.52
C GLY A 264 26.17 -5.85 17.36
N MET A 265 26.35 -6.09 18.66
CA MET A 265 25.29 -6.21 19.65
C MET A 265 25.44 -5.11 20.70
N LEU A 266 24.42 -4.28 20.87
CA LEU A 266 24.36 -3.26 21.92
C LEU A 266 23.11 -3.44 22.76
N THR A 267 23.29 -3.61 24.06
CA THR A 267 22.19 -3.70 25.03
C THR A 267 22.35 -2.63 26.10
N VAL A 268 21.30 -1.83 26.29
CA VAL A 268 21.20 -0.86 27.39
C VAL A 268 19.96 -1.20 28.20
N SER A 269 20.13 -1.50 29.49
CA SER A 269 19.01 -1.88 30.34
C SER A 269 19.10 -1.34 31.76
N GLY A 270 17.93 -1.12 32.36
CA GLY A 270 17.79 -0.67 33.74
C GLY A 270 17.79 0.85 33.88
N SER A 271 17.13 1.32 34.95
CA SER A 271 16.96 2.75 35.22
C SER A 271 18.31 3.44 35.44
N GLY A 272 18.49 4.60 34.79
CA GLY A 272 19.73 5.38 34.88
C GLY A 272 20.83 4.93 33.91
N SER A 273 20.69 3.77 33.26
CA SER A 273 21.59 3.34 32.20
C SER A 273 21.37 4.20 30.96
N ALA A 274 22.44 4.76 30.38
CA ALA A 274 22.29 5.74 29.31
C ALA A 274 23.36 5.71 28.22
N ILE A 275 22.95 6.11 27.01
CA ILE A 275 23.84 6.52 25.92
C ILE A 275 23.56 7.98 25.60
N GLN A 276 24.62 8.79 25.57
CA GLN A 276 24.55 10.20 25.21
C GLN A 276 25.43 10.43 23.98
N LEU A 277 24.78 10.75 22.85
CA LEU A 277 25.43 11.12 21.61
C LEU A 277 25.29 12.63 21.42
N ALA A 278 26.38 13.37 21.53
CA ALA A 278 26.39 14.82 21.35
C ALA A 278 27.59 15.26 20.51
N GLY A 279 27.36 16.21 19.59
CA GLY A 279 28.42 16.88 18.84
C GLY A 279 29.32 17.73 19.75
N VAL A 280 30.55 18.00 19.32
CA VAL A 280 31.48 18.89 20.03
C VAL A 280 31.55 20.24 19.32
N ASP A 281 31.69 21.30 20.12
CA ASP A 281 31.45 22.73 19.86
C ASP A 281 32.30 23.40 18.75
N THR A 282 32.98 22.67 17.85
CA THR A 282 33.91 23.26 16.86
C THR A 282 33.82 22.57 15.49
N GLY A 283 32.71 22.76 14.77
CA GLY A 283 32.60 22.37 13.36
C GLY A 283 32.83 20.87 13.07
N GLY A 284 32.55 19.99 14.04
CA GLY A 284 32.61 18.53 13.93
C GLY A 284 31.35 17.90 13.36
N ASN A 285 31.37 16.57 13.19
CA ASN A 285 30.18 15.80 12.82
C ASN A 285 29.12 15.90 13.94
N PRO A 286 27.83 16.00 13.60
CA PRO A 286 26.76 16.01 14.59
C PRO A 286 26.68 14.65 15.32
N GLY A 287 26.09 14.66 16.51
CA GLY A 287 25.79 13.43 17.24
C GLY A 287 24.96 12.49 16.37
N GLY A 288 25.39 11.22 16.24
CA GLY A 288 24.70 10.30 15.34
C GLY A 288 25.00 8.83 15.56
N ALA A 289 24.03 7.99 15.18
CA ALA A 289 24.13 6.55 15.28
C ALA A 289 23.85 5.87 13.93
N THR A 290 24.68 4.89 13.57
CA THR A 290 24.41 3.97 12.46
C THR A 290 24.37 2.53 12.97
N ILE A 291 23.28 1.82 12.69
CA ILE A 291 23.05 0.43 13.08
C ILE A 291 22.95 -0.38 11.79
N GLY A 292 23.94 -1.22 11.52
CA GLY A 292 24.13 -1.89 10.24
C GLY A 292 24.65 -0.95 9.18
N TYR A 293 25.96 -1.01 8.90
CA TYR A 293 26.62 -0.19 7.89
C TYR A 293 27.49 -1.05 6.96
N ALA A 294 27.47 -0.76 5.66
CA ALA A 294 28.26 -1.50 4.66
C ALA A 294 28.05 -3.02 4.83
N GLY A 295 26.78 -3.36 5.09
CA GLY A 295 26.17 -4.61 5.57
C GLY A 295 26.92 -5.47 6.56
N GLY A 296 27.55 -4.82 7.54
CA GLY A 296 27.52 -5.40 8.87
C GLY A 296 26.09 -5.45 9.40
N ILE A 297 25.84 -6.33 10.37
CA ILE A 297 24.52 -6.49 11.02
C ILE A 297 24.62 -5.87 12.41
N GLY A 298 23.77 -4.89 12.69
CA GLY A 298 23.71 -4.23 13.99
C GLY A 298 22.40 -4.52 14.71
N HIS A 299 22.47 -4.87 15.98
CA HIS A 299 21.31 -4.99 16.86
C HIS A 299 21.48 -4.10 18.09
N VAL A 300 20.50 -3.24 18.33
CA VAL A 300 20.45 -2.35 19.50
C VAL A 300 19.15 -2.61 20.25
N THR A 301 19.26 -2.84 21.57
CA THR A 301 18.10 -2.97 22.46
C THR A 301 18.21 -2.00 23.63
N LEU A 302 17.18 -1.17 23.80
CA LEU A 302 16.97 -0.32 24.97
C LEU A 302 15.80 -0.90 25.79
N SER A 303 16.01 -1.12 27.09
CA SER A 303 14.97 -1.70 27.96
C SER A 303 15.03 -1.20 29.40
N GLY A 304 13.99 -1.45 30.20
CA GLY A 304 13.99 -1.23 31.64
C GLY A 304 14.20 0.22 32.06
N ASN A 305 13.55 1.17 31.39
CA ASN A 305 13.73 2.62 31.58
C ASN A 305 15.12 3.18 31.21
N ALA A 306 15.88 2.45 30.38
CA ALA A 306 17.12 2.98 29.79
C ALA A 306 16.83 4.19 28.88
N VAL A 307 17.83 5.08 28.76
CA VAL A 307 17.70 6.31 27.96
C VAL A 307 18.79 6.39 26.90
N MET A 308 18.42 6.70 25.66
CA MET A 308 19.35 7.10 24.61
C MET A 308 19.00 8.50 24.13
N THR A 309 19.97 9.40 24.12
CA THR A 309 19.80 10.76 23.61
C THR A 309 20.77 11.00 22.46
N ILE A 310 20.24 11.52 21.35
CA ILE A 310 21.02 12.00 20.21
C ILE A 310 20.73 13.50 20.08
N ASP A 311 21.67 14.33 20.49
CA ASP A 311 21.52 15.79 20.50
C ASP A 311 22.37 16.45 19.41
N GLY A 312 21.70 17.20 18.54
CA GLY A 312 22.33 18.04 17.53
C GLY A 312 22.29 19.54 17.82
N ARG A 313 21.72 19.98 18.96
CA ARG A 313 21.69 21.40 19.34
C ARG A 313 23.09 21.94 19.61
N ARG A 314 23.25 23.24 19.35
CA ARG A 314 24.48 24.01 19.59
C ARG A 314 24.51 24.58 21.02
N ASP A 315 25.70 24.77 21.59
CA ASP A 315 25.87 25.69 22.71
C ASP A 315 25.52 27.13 22.30
N PRO A 316 24.60 27.82 22.99
CA PRO A 316 24.20 29.19 22.69
C PRO A 316 25.32 30.25 22.78
N ALA A 317 26.51 29.91 23.29
CA ALA A 317 27.64 30.85 23.41
C ALA A 317 28.46 31.06 22.12
N GLU A 318 28.18 30.33 21.02
CA GLU A 318 29.08 30.26 19.85
C GLU A 318 28.63 31.10 18.63
N THR A 319 29.57 31.84 18.01
CA THR A 319 29.33 32.79 16.89
C THR A 319 29.68 32.27 15.50
N ALA A 320 30.21 31.03 15.37
CA ALA A 320 30.62 30.46 14.09
C ALA A 320 29.40 30.17 13.16
N PRO A 321 29.54 30.11 11.82
CA PRO A 321 28.44 29.75 10.93
C PRO A 321 27.90 28.33 11.21
N PRO A 322 26.61 28.05 10.92
CA PRO A 322 25.99 26.77 11.24
C PRO A 322 26.74 25.62 10.56
N ALA A 323 27.01 24.55 11.31
CA ALA A 323 27.45 23.29 10.74
C ALA A 323 26.38 22.78 9.76
N THR A 324 26.80 22.34 8.58
CA THR A 324 25.93 21.87 7.48
C THR A 324 25.25 20.52 7.73
N PHE A 325 25.40 19.93 8.92
CA PHE A 325 25.04 18.53 9.18
C PHE A 325 24.07 18.39 10.35
N SER A 326 23.04 17.58 10.13
CA SER A 326 21.97 17.23 11.06
C SER A 326 22.31 16.00 11.90
N PRO A 327 21.86 15.91 13.17
CA PRO A 327 21.93 14.65 13.91
C PRO A 327 21.14 13.57 13.18
N TYR A 328 21.64 12.33 13.26
CA TYR A 328 21.06 11.23 12.50
C TYR A 328 20.99 9.93 13.28
N LEU A 329 19.98 9.13 12.97
CA LEU A 329 19.88 7.73 13.35
C LEU A 329 19.55 6.94 12.10
N ILE A 330 20.41 6.00 11.74
CA ILE A 330 20.20 5.19 10.56
C ILE A 330 20.20 3.72 10.98
N VAL A 331 19.17 2.99 10.59
CA VAL A 331 19.09 1.52 10.77
C VAL A 331 19.02 0.89 9.39
N GLY A 332 20.00 0.03 9.09
CA GLY A 332 20.22 -0.51 7.76
C GLY A 332 20.71 0.55 6.79
N ARG A 333 22.04 0.68 6.66
CA ARG A 333 22.71 1.57 5.71
C ARG A 333 23.63 0.80 4.78
N ASP A 334 23.35 0.88 3.48
CA ASP A 334 24.13 0.33 2.38
C ASP A 334 24.49 -1.17 2.55
N ARG A 335 23.91 -2.09 1.77
CA ARG A 335 24.72 -3.22 1.25
C ARG A 335 24.25 -3.75 -0.09
N VAL A 336 25.27 -4.12 -0.87
CA VAL A 336 25.25 -4.85 -2.12
C VAL A 336 25.03 -6.32 -1.79
N SER A 337 23.78 -6.78 -1.81
CA SER A 337 23.31 -8.10 -2.27
C SER A 337 22.05 -8.56 -1.54
N GLN A 338 21.29 -9.45 -2.18
CA GLN A 338 19.93 -9.80 -1.77
C GLN A 338 19.92 -10.60 -0.47
N VAL A 339 19.23 -10.09 0.55
CA VAL A 339 18.84 -10.88 1.71
C VAL A 339 17.87 -11.97 1.22
N LYS A 340 18.21 -13.25 1.43
CA LYS A 340 17.24 -14.34 1.32
C LYS A 340 16.15 -14.10 2.37
N ALA A 341 14.88 -14.26 1.99
CA ALA A 341 13.77 -14.18 2.94
C ALA A 341 14.05 -15.04 4.19
N GLY A 342 14.08 -14.41 5.37
CA GLY A 342 14.29 -15.09 6.67
C GLY A 342 15.66 -14.95 7.35
N GLN A 343 16.52 -13.99 7.00
CA GLN A 343 17.79 -13.72 7.71
C GLN A 343 17.82 -12.40 8.50
N ASP A 344 18.71 -12.32 9.50
CA ASP A 344 18.85 -11.23 10.48
C ASP A 344 19.13 -9.87 9.83
N ILE A 345 18.13 -8.99 9.91
CA ILE A 345 18.19 -7.59 9.47
C ILE A 345 18.62 -6.69 10.62
N SER A 346 19.30 -5.59 10.30
CA SER A 346 19.72 -4.64 11.33
C SER A 346 18.51 -4.05 12.03
N SER A 347 18.57 -4.00 13.36
CA SER A 347 17.40 -3.70 14.19
C SER A 347 17.71 -2.80 15.38
N LEU A 348 16.74 -1.96 15.69
CA LEU A 348 16.68 -1.17 16.92
C LEU A 348 15.37 -1.48 17.64
N ARG A 349 15.44 -1.88 18.90
CA ARG A 349 14.29 -2.13 19.77
C ARG A 349 14.31 -1.20 20.98
N ILE A 350 13.17 -0.54 21.22
CA ILE A 350 12.89 0.27 22.40
C ILE A 350 11.73 -0.39 23.14
N ASP A 351 11.97 -0.84 24.37
CA ASP A 351 11.06 -1.69 25.13
C ASP A 351 11.00 -1.32 26.62
N THR A 352 9.97 -1.78 27.32
CA THR A 352 9.90 -1.82 28.79
C THR A 352 10.25 -0.46 29.42
N GLY A 353 9.55 0.60 28.99
CA GLY A 353 9.70 1.95 29.51
C GLY A 353 10.93 2.71 29.01
N ALA A 354 11.73 2.14 28.12
CA ALA A 354 12.92 2.80 27.58
C ALA A 354 12.56 3.98 26.68
N LYS A 355 13.46 4.96 26.61
CA LYS A 355 13.24 6.19 25.85
C LYS A 355 14.41 6.48 24.92
N LEU A 356 14.10 6.84 23.67
CA LEU A 356 15.07 7.39 22.74
C LEU A 356 14.59 8.77 22.28
N THR A 357 15.45 9.77 22.44
CA THR A 357 15.17 11.14 21.97
C THR A 357 16.20 11.55 20.92
N LEU A 358 15.72 11.95 19.75
CA LEU A 358 16.49 12.70 18.76
C LEU A 358 16.10 14.17 18.81
N THR A 359 17.11 15.02 18.86
CA THR A 359 16.91 16.46 18.93
C THR A 359 17.68 17.13 17.80
N GLY A 360 16.98 17.68 16.82
CA GLY A 360 17.51 18.42 15.67
C GLY A 360 18.07 19.80 16.02
N ASN A 361 18.79 20.38 15.06
CA ASN A 361 19.15 21.81 15.00
C ASN A 361 18.26 22.52 13.96
N ASP A 362 18.61 23.75 13.54
CA ASP A 362 17.88 24.50 12.51
C ASP A 362 17.75 23.74 11.16
N LEU A 363 18.60 22.73 10.93
CA LEU A 363 18.59 21.83 9.75
C LEU A 363 17.85 20.50 10.00
N GLY A 364 17.27 20.32 11.19
CA GLY A 364 16.46 19.20 11.66
C GLY A 364 17.19 17.87 11.85
N GLY A 365 16.49 16.83 12.31
CA GLY A 365 17.03 15.49 12.61
C GLY A 365 16.58 14.44 11.59
N ILE A 366 17.47 13.53 11.19
CA ILE A 366 17.22 12.57 10.09
C ILE A 366 17.23 11.13 10.64
N LEU A 367 16.04 10.56 10.83
CA LEU A 367 15.88 9.13 11.10
C LEU A 367 15.62 8.40 9.78
N MET A 368 16.44 7.40 9.46
CA MET A 368 16.32 6.60 8.23
C MET A 368 16.32 5.11 8.53
N LEU A 369 15.35 4.39 7.97
CA LEU A 369 15.27 2.93 7.97
C LEU A 369 15.41 2.46 6.52
N GLY A 370 16.41 1.61 6.23
CA GLY A 370 16.66 1.11 4.87
C GLY A 370 17.22 2.17 3.93
N LEU A 371 18.40 2.71 4.28
CA LEU A 371 19.12 3.71 3.49
C LEU A 371 20.08 3.04 2.48
N GLY A 372 19.76 3.18 1.19
CA GLY A 372 20.53 2.62 0.07
C GLY A 372 19.79 1.46 -0.62
N PRO A 373 20.13 1.12 -1.87
CA PRO A 373 19.46 0.05 -2.59
C PRO A 373 19.68 -1.27 -1.85
N ARG A 374 18.61 -2.02 -1.58
CA ARG A 374 18.64 -3.31 -0.84
C ARG A 374 19.10 -3.22 0.62
N ALA A 375 19.14 -2.03 1.22
CA ALA A 375 19.36 -1.90 2.65
C ALA A 375 18.06 -2.21 3.40
N ASP A 376 18.13 -3.10 4.39
CA ASP A 376 16.99 -3.46 5.23
C ASP A 376 17.19 -2.98 6.67
N GLY A 377 16.22 -2.25 7.21
CA GLY A 377 16.29 -1.70 8.56
C GLY A 377 14.96 -1.80 9.30
N THR A 378 15.01 -2.28 10.55
CA THR A 378 13.83 -2.38 11.41
C THR A 378 13.96 -1.57 12.68
N LEU A 379 12.85 -0.95 13.08
CA LEU A 379 12.71 -0.26 14.35
C LEU A 379 11.42 -0.72 15.02
N THR A 380 11.50 -1.14 16.27
CA THR A 380 10.35 -1.51 17.10
C THR A 380 10.33 -0.67 18.36
N VAL A 381 9.21 0.00 18.62
CA VAL A 381 8.91 0.69 19.88
C VAL A 381 7.73 -0.02 20.51
N THR A 382 7.90 -0.60 21.69
CA THR A 382 6.86 -1.48 22.28
C THR A 382 6.84 -1.45 23.79
N GLY A 383 5.67 -1.74 24.35
CA GLY A 383 5.45 -1.76 25.80
C GLY A 383 5.09 -0.39 26.34
N GLU A 384 4.22 -0.39 27.35
CA GLU A 384 3.74 0.82 28.00
C GLU A 384 4.90 1.65 28.56
N GLY A 385 4.84 2.97 28.34
CA GLY A 385 5.88 3.91 28.77
C GLY A 385 7.11 3.98 27.88
N SER A 386 7.27 3.07 26.90
CA SER A 386 8.33 3.16 25.91
C SER A 386 8.06 4.27 24.91
N GLU A 387 9.07 5.07 24.60
CA GLU A 387 8.91 6.28 23.78
C GLU A 387 10.07 6.48 22.81
N LEU A 388 9.73 6.77 21.55
CA LEU A 388 10.63 7.42 20.60
C LEU A 388 10.16 8.85 20.37
N ARG A 389 11.01 9.82 20.68
CA ARG A 389 10.73 11.24 20.47
C ARG A 389 11.69 11.83 19.45
N ILE A 390 11.14 12.57 18.50
CA ILE A 390 11.90 13.35 17.50
C ILE A 390 11.48 14.81 17.64
N ASP A 391 12.38 15.61 18.17
CA ASP A 391 12.25 17.06 18.26
C ASP A 391 12.98 17.71 17.09
N ALA A 392 12.23 18.34 16.20
CA ALA A 392 12.76 18.74 14.91
C ALA A 392 13.65 19.98 14.93
N GLY A 393 13.51 20.87 15.90
CA GLY A 393 14.37 22.05 16.05
C GLY A 393 14.40 23.06 14.88
N GLY A 394 13.68 22.86 13.76
CA GLY A 394 13.78 23.72 12.58
C GLY A 394 13.25 23.15 11.25
N LEU A 395 13.70 23.74 10.14
CA LEU A 395 13.10 23.66 8.80
C LEU A 395 13.20 22.29 8.08
N ASN A 396 13.73 21.19 8.64
CA ASN A 396 13.82 19.91 7.90
C ASN A 396 13.87 18.69 8.83
N CYS A 397 12.73 18.21 9.32
CA CYS A 397 12.69 16.86 9.90
C CYS A 397 12.14 15.88 8.89
N CYS A 398 12.95 14.90 8.48
CA CYS A 398 12.50 13.79 7.66
C CYS A 398 12.77 12.46 8.38
N MET A 399 11.70 11.79 8.81
CA MET A 399 11.77 10.35 9.00
C MET A 399 11.53 9.70 7.64
N THR A 400 12.48 8.90 7.18
CA THR A 400 12.33 8.13 5.94
C THR A 400 12.37 6.64 6.24
N ILE A 401 11.31 5.94 5.85
CA ILE A 401 11.18 4.50 6.01
C ILE A 401 11.16 3.89 4.61
N GLY A 402 12.18 3.10 4.29
CA GLY A 402 12.39 2.55 2.96
C GLY A 402 12.77 3.65 1.97
N ARG A 403 13.98 4.21 2.09
CA ARG A 403 14.42 5.28 1.19
C ARG A 403 14.66 4.75 -0.21
N GLU A 404 15.56 3.78 -0.33
CA GLU A 404 15.91 3.08 -1.58
C GLU A 404 15.85 1.55 -1.40
N GLY A 405 15.88 1.07 -0.14
CA GLY A 405 15.71 -0.33 0.26
C GLY A 405 14.44 -0.52 1.09
N SER A 406 14.43 -1.53 1.97
CA SER A 406 13.29 -1.83 2.84
C SER A 406 13.44 -1.22 4.23
N GLY A 407 12.42 -0.50 4.68
CA GLY A 407 12.33 -0.01 6.06
C GLY A 407 11.02 -0.47 6.69
N ALA A 408 11.09 -0.91 7.94
CA ALA A 408 9.90 -1.23 8.72
C ALA A 408 9.97 -0.64 10.13
N LEU A 409 8.91 0.09 10.50
CA LEU A 409 8.71 0.64 11.83
C LEU A 409 7.44 0.03 12.45
N THR A 410 7.56 -0.53 13.64
CA THR A 410 6.44 -1.02 14.44
C THR A 410 6.35 -0.24 15.75
N VAL A 411 5.16 0.30 16.05
CA VAL A 411 4.81 0.89 17.34
C VAL A 411 3.67 0.07 17.93
N ASP A 412 3.89 -0.53 19.10
CA ASP A 412 3.03 -1.61 19.63
C ASP A 412 2.83 -1.52 21.15
N ALA A 413 1.84 -2.23 21.67
CA ALA A 413 1.62 -2.48 23.10
C ALA A 413 1.64 -1.20 23.96
N GLY A 414 0.89 -0.17 23.57
CA GLY A 414 0.75 1.10 24.29
C GLY A 414 1.97 2.03 24.22
N ALA A 415 2.96 1.72 23.38
CA ALA A 415 4.12 2.60 23.18
C ALA A 415 3.78 3.87 22.41
N ARG A 416 4.68 4.87 22.47
CA ARG A 416 4.49 6.17 21.82
C ARG A 416 5.63 6.53 20.88
N LEU A 417 5.28 7.08 19.73
CA LEU A 417 6.19 7.77 18.82
C LEU A 417 5.70 9.21 18.65
N ILE A 418 6.56 10.18 18.96
CA ILE A 418 6.17 11.59 18.99
C ILE A 418 7.11 12.40 18.14
N PHE A 419 6.54 13.17 17.22
CA PHE A 419 7.24 14.22 16.51
C PHE A 419 6.75 15.59 16.97
N THR A 420 7.68 16.49 17.26
CA THR A 420 7.38 17.88 17.62
C THR A 420 8.16 18.86 16.75
N ASP A 421 7.57 20.06 16.57
CA ASP A 421 8.17 21.19 15.86
C ASP A 421 8.50 20.93 14.38
N ILE A 422 7.77 20.03 13.72
CA ILE A 422 7.96 19.81 12.28
C ILE A 422 7.50 21.06 11.51
N LYS A 423 8.42 21.71 10.80
CA LYS A 423 8.10 22.82 9.87
C LYS A 423 8.04 22.36 8.41
N THR A 424 8.80 21.34 8.07
CA THR A 424 9.07 20.87 6.70
C THR A 424 9.62 19.44 6.79
N GLY A 425 9.23 18.53 5.89
CA GLY A 425 9.90 17.23 5.71
C GLY A 425 9.20 15.97 6.22
N GLY A 426 8.20 16.07 7.12
CA GLY A 426 7.28 15.01 7.56
C GLY A 426 7.83 13.59 7.78
N VAL A 427 6.92 12.61 7.78
CA VAL A 427 7.24 11.17 7.70
C VAL A 427 7.04 10.69 6.27
N SER A 428 8.00 9.96 5.69
CA SER A 428 7.88 9.40 4.34
C SER A 428 8.09 7.89 4.33
N LEU A 429 7.10 7.17 3.79
CA LEU A 429 7.13 5.72 3.55
C LEU A 429 7.31 5.46 2.05
N GLY A 430 8.31 4.67 1.65
CA GLY A 430 8.57 4.36 0.24
C GLY A 430 9.03 5.60 -0.56
N HIS A 431 10.19 6.15 -0.18
CA HIS A 431 10.57 7.50 -0.57
C HIS A 431 11.15 7.61 -1.99
N GLN A 432 12.03 6.71 -2.44
CA GLN A 432 12.54 6.64 -3.83
C GLN A 432 11.88 5.49 -4.59
N ALA A 433 12.05 5.43 -5.91
CA ALA A 433 11.36 4.49 -6.81
C ALA A 433 11.49 3.00 -6.43
N THR A 434 12.58 2.59 -5.77
CA THR A 434 12.81 1.21 -5.30
C THR A 434 12.55 1.02 -3.80
N GLY A 435 12.18 2.08 -3.08
CA GLY A 435 12.02 2.06 -1.64
C GLY A 435 10.71 1.41 -1.21
N GLU A 436 10.81 0.50 -0.23
CA GLU A 436 9.69 -0.20 0.40
C GLU A 436 9.58 0.26 1.86
N GLY A 437 8.58 1.07 2.19
CA GLY A 437 8.41 1.60 3.54
C GLY A 437 7.16 1.08 4.22
N THR A 438 7.29 0.53 5.43
CA THR A 438 6.15 0.05 6.22
C THR A 438 6.12 0.70 7.60
N LEU A 439 4.97 1.25 7.99
CA LEU A 439 4.67 1.68 9.35
C LEU A 439 3.47 0.89 9.88
N SER A 440 3.62 0.23 11.02
CA SER A 440 2.56 -0.51 11.70
C SER A 440 2.35 0.05 13.12
N ILE A 441 1.14 0.51 13.40
CA ILE A 441 0.70 1.05 14.69
C ILE A 441 -0.36 0.10 15.23
N ARG A 442 -0.11 -0.52 16.38
CA ARG A 442 -1.04 -1.52 16.93
C ARG A 442 -1.01 -1.66 18.45
N GLY A 443 -1.92 -2.45 19.00
CA GLY A 443 -1.93 -2.79 20.42
C GLY A 443 -2.10 -1.56 21.32
N GLY A 444 -2.99 -0.63 20.95
CA GLY A 444 -3.22 0.61 21.71
C GLY A 444 -2.10 1.65 21.63
N ALA A 445 -1.09 1.45 20.77
CA ALA A 445 0.01 2.41 20.60
C ALA A 445 -0.41 3.70 19.90
N THR A 446 0.35 4.77 20.10
CA THR A 446 0.08 6.09 19.51
C THR A 446 1.28 6.64 18.74
N VAL A 447 1.03 7.14 17.52
CA VAL A 447 1.96 7.96 16.76
C VAL A 447 1.39 9.38 16.66
N GLU A 448 2.14 10.36 17.12
CA GLU A 448 1.75 11.78 17.12
C GLU A 448 2.68 12.58 16.23
N ILE A 449 2.13 13.23 15.20
CA ILE A 449 2.86 14.11 14.28
C ILE A 449 2.38 15.54 14.49
N ASN A 450 3.16 16.35 15.18
CA ASN A 450 2.81 17.74 15.49
C ASN A 450 3.69 18.72 14.71
N GLY A 451 3.11 19.59 13.89
CA GLY A 451 3.87 20.56 13.11
C GLY A 451 3.04 21.63 12.37
N SER A 452 3.61 22.82 12.13
CA SER A 452 3.00 23.83 11.25
C SER A 452 3.70 23.76 9.89
N THR A 453 3.13 23.01 8.95
CA THR A 453 3.86 22.63 7.75
C THR A 453 3.25 23.27 6.50
N ALA A 454 4.09 23.88 5.67
CA ALA A 454 3.75 24.14 4.26
C ALA A 454 3.80 22.85 3.40
N TRP A 455 4.00 21.70 4.05
CA TRP A 455 4.28 20.38 3.46
C TRP A 455 3.41 19.31 4.16
N PRO A 456 3.19 18.14 3.55
CA PRO A 456 2.49 17.07 4.23
C PRO A 456 3.21 16.64 5.51
N GLY A 457 2.47 16.46 6.61
CA GLY A 457 2.96 15.86 7.84
C GLY A 457 3.39 14.40 7.62
N MET A 458 2.73 13.69 6.71
CA MET A 458 3.14 12.35 6.27
C MET A 458 2.87 12.12 4.78
N THR A 459 3.75 11.36 4.11
CA THR A 459 3.63 10.88 2.73
C THR A 459 3.80 9.37 2.66
N VAL A 460 2.84 8.66 2.06
CA VAL A 460 2.88 7.21 1.82
C VAL A 460 3.02 6.95 0.32
N GLY A 461 4.06 6.24 -0.09
CA GLY A 461 4.32 5.94 -1.50
C GLY A 461 4.71 7.20 -2.28
N ARG A 462 5.83 7.86 -1.92
CA ARG A 462 6.24 9.10 -2.60
C ARG A 462 6.64 8.82 -4.05
N LEU A 463 7.59 7.90 -4.24
CA LEU A 463 8.01 7.38 -5.54
C LEU A 463 8.06 5.84 -5.54
N GLY A 464 8.30 5.22 -4.38
CA GLY A 464 8.30 3.77 -4.20
C GLY A 464 6.97 3.27 -3.63
N HIS A 465 7.01 2.17 -2.88
CA HIS A 465 5.84 1.58 -2.26
C HIS A 465 5.77 1.90 -0.76
N GLY A 466 4.69 2.53 -0.32
CA GLY A 466 4.44 2.82 1.10
C GLY A 466 3.28 2.00 1.67
N ARG A 467 3.43 1.46 2.88
CA ARG A 467 2.39 0.72 3.61
C ARG A 467 2.16 1.34 4.99
N LEU A 468 0.91 1.66 5.30
CA LEU A 468 0.49 2.16 6.61
C LEU A 468 -0.56 1.22 7.23
N GLY A 469 -0.26 0.62 8.37
CA GLY A 469 -1.21 -0.19 9.14
C GLY A 469 -1.53 0.46 10.48
N ILE A 470 -2.81 0.63 10.79
CA ILE A 470 -3.34 1.10 12.07
C ILE A 470 -4.35 0.05 12.52
N THR A 471 -3.99 -0.79 13.49
CA THR A 471 -4.78 -1.98 13.84
C THR A 471 -4.87 -2.21 15.34
N GLY A 472 -5.84 -2.99 15.82
CA GLY A 472 -5.89 -3.43 17.22
C GLY A 472 -5.79 -2.28 18.25
N GLY A 473 -6.54 -1.20 18.02
CA GLY A 473 -6.57 -0.03 18.91
C GLY A 473 -5.45 1.00 18.68
N GLY A 474 -4.61 0.81 17.65
CA GLY A 474 -3.53 1.75 17.32
C GLY A 474 -4.05 3.12 16.86
N GLN A 475 -3.30 4.19 17.12
CA GLN A 475 -3.74 5.55 16.83
C GLN A 475 -2.68 6.35 16.09
N LEU A 476 -3.05 6.99 14.98
CA LEU A 476 -2.24 8.02 14.30
C LEU A 476 -2.93 9.37 14.46
N VAL A 477 -2.24 10.31 15.11
CA VAL A 477 -2.73 11.66 15.34
C VAL A 477 -1.82 12.66 14.62
N GLY A 478 -2.39 13.39 13.68
CA GLY A 478 -1.74 14.51 13.00
C GLY A 478 -2.32 15.83 13.47
N THR A 479 -1.48 16.76 13.93
CA THR A 479 -1.91 18.12 14.26
C THR A 479 -1.07 19.16 13.53
N GLY A 480 -1.72 20.13 12.89
CA GLY A 480 -1.01 21.19 12.18
C GLY A 480 -1.88 22.18 11.44
N THR A 481 -1.28 23.29 11.01
CA THR A 481 -1.91 24.24 10.09
C THR A 481 -1.35 24.05 8.69
N SER A 482 -2.23 23.98 7.69
CA SER A 482 -1.85 23.95 6.29
C SER A 482 -2.26 25.27 5.61
N PRO A 483 -1.45 26.34 5.73
CA PRO A 483 -1.85 27.70 5.35
C PRO A 483 -2.05 27.95 3.82
N ALA A 484 -2.06 26.91 2.98
CA ALA A 484 -2.20 27.01 1.53
C ALA A 484 -3.02 25.86 0.90
N GLY A 485 -3.94 25.24 1.66
CA GLY A 485 -4.74 24.12 1.16
C GLY A 485 -3.91 22.86 0.84
N GLY A 486 -2.79 22.69 1.52
CA GLY A 486 -1.98 21.47 1.45
C GLY A 486 -2.60 20.35 2.29
N ALA A 487 -2.43 19.11 1.87
CA ALA A 487 -2.91 17.96 2.64
C ALA A 487 -1.90 17.52 3.71
N PHE A 488 -2.41 17.19 4.91
CA PHE A 488 -1.58 16.73 6.02
C PHE A 488 -1.04 15.33 5.73
N LEU A 489 -1.91 14.41 5.30
CA LEU A 489 -1.56 13.04 4.93
C LEU A 489 -1.81 12.84 3.44
N VAL A 490 -0.76 12.43 2.72
CA VAL A 490 -0.82 12.24 1.27
C VAL A 490 -0.33 10.87 0.85
N PHE A 491 -1.00 10.31 -0.15
CA PHE A 491 -0.70 9.02 -0.74
C PHE A 491 -0.39 9.18 -2.24
N GLY A 492 0.70 8.56 -2.69
CA GLY A 492 1.10 8.60 -4.09
C GLY A 492 1.75 9.93 -4.51
N GLY A 493 2.81 10.34 -3.81
CA GLY A 493 3.63 11.52 -4.15
C GLY A 493 3.45 12.76 -3.25
N ASN A 494 4.34 13.74 -3.43
CA ASN A 494 4.32 15.03 -2.72
C ASN A 494 4.74 16.19 -3.64
N SER A 495 4.77 17.44 -3.15
CA SER A 495 5.10 18.64 -3.96
C SER A 495 6.51 18.63 -4.56
N ALA A 496 7.39 17.73 -4.11
CA ALA A 496 8.73 17.56 -4.65
C ALA A 496 8.86 16.43 -5.69
N SER A 497 7.79 15.67 -5.97
CA SER A 497 7.83 14.60 -6.98
C SER A 497 7.16 15.02 -8.28
N VAL A 498 7.60 14.46 -9.41
CA VAL A 498 6.93 14.64 -10.72
C VAL A 498 5.94 13.51 -11.03
N THR A 499 6.12 12.37 -10.38
CA THR A 499 5.23 11.19 -10.43
C THR A 499 4.94 10.70 -9.02
N GLY A 500 3.89 9.90 -8.84
CA GLY A 500 3.51 9.27 -7.58
C GLY A 500 3.91 7.80 -7.52
N GLY A 501 4.19 7.31 -6.31
CA GLY A 501 4.46 5.90 -6.04
C GLY A 501 3.20 5.08 -5.77
N ALA A 502 3.42 3.80 -5.46
CA ALA A 502 2.39 2.88 -5.04
C ALA A 502 2.11 3.00 -3.54
N PHE A 503 0.88 2.75 -3.10
CA PHE A 503 0.54 2.85 -1.69
C PHE A 503 -0.55 1.87 -1.25
N GLU A 504 -0.51 1.52 0.03
CA GLU A 504 -1.49 0.69 0.71
C GLU A 504 -1.69 1.21 2.13
N ALA A 505 -2.94 1.31 2.58
CA ALA A 505 -3.23 1.52 3.99
C ALA A 505 -4.40 0.68 4.50
N LEU A 506 -4.27 0.22 5.74
CA LEU A 506 -5.30 -0.50 6.49
C LEU A 506 -5.50 0.18 7.84
N ILE A 507 -6.71 0.66 8.10
CA ILE A 507 -7.17 1.18 9.39
C ILE A 507 -8.29 0.26 9.85
N SER A 508 -8.01 -0.61 10.81
CA SER A 508 -8.88 -1.77 11.11
C SER A 508 -8.98 -2.05 12.61
N GLY A 509 -10.16 -2.45 13.06
CA GLY A 509 -10.40 -2.91 14.42
C GLY A 509 -10.82 -1.80 15.37
N GLN A 510 -11.66 -2.18 16.34
CA GLN A 510 -12.21 -1.25 17.33
C GLN A 510 -11.12 -0.43 18.04
N GLY A 511 -11.35 0.89 18.12
CA GLY A 511 -10.43 1.83 18.76
C GLY A 511 -9.21 2.18 17.92
N SER A 512 -9.05 1.60 16.73
CA SER A 512 -8.04 2.04 15.77
C SER A 512 -8.48 3.36 15.14
N THR A 513 -7.63 4.39 15.21
CA THR A 513 -7.99 5.73 14.75
C THR A 513 -6.93 6.40 13.88
N LEU A 514 -7.40 7.10 12.85
CA LEU A 514 -6.63 8.10 12.10
C LEU A 514 -7.29 9.45 12.32
N SER A 515 -6.65 10.33 13.10
CA SER A 515 -7.20 11.65 13.43
C SER A 515 -6.29 12.75 12.90
N LEU A 516 -6.78 13.50 11.92
CA LEU A 516 -6.12 14.66 11.34
C LEU A 516 -6.82 15.92 11.85
N ARG A 517 -6.09 16.81 12.53
CA ARG A 517 -6.64 17.98 13.22
C ARG A 517 -5.87 19.25 12.88
N GLY A 518 -6.57 20.37 12.98
CA GLY A 518 -6.07 21.71 12.70
C GLY A 518 -6.58 22.21 11.35
N THR A 519 -6.10 23.38 10.93
CA THR A 519 -6.64 24.08 9.75
C THR A 519 -6.35 23.33 8.46
N ASP A 520 -7.41 23.00 7.71
CA ASP A 520 -7.38 22.31 6.41
C ASP A 520 -6.77 20.90 6.50
N ALA A 521 -7.10 20.18 7.58
CA ALA A 521 -6.58 18.85 7.89
C ALA A 521 -7.13 17.78 6.93
N SER A 522 -6.52 17.68 5.75
CA SER A 522 -7.02 16.85 4.65
C SER A 522 -6.20 15.58 4.38
N LEU A 523 -6.91 14.56 3.87
CA LEU A 523 -6.38 13.27 3.40
C LEU A 523 -6.46 13.20 1.87
N VAL A 524 -5.34 12.91 1.19
CA VAL A 524 -5.33 12.88 -0.29
C VAL A 524 -4.74 11.58 -0.83
N LEU A 525 -5.52 10.88 -1.64
CA LEU A 525 -5.12 9.69 -2.39
C LEU A 525 -4.92 9.98 -3.88
N GLY A 526 -3.84 9.44 -4.45
CA GLY A 526 -3.48 9.69 -5.85
C GLY A 526 -2.99 11.12 -6.07
N ARG A 527 -2.10 11.61 -5.20
CA ARG A 527 -1.74 13.03 -5.20
C ARG A 527 -0.99 13.48 -6.46
N MET A 528 -0.15 12.63 -7.05
CA MET A 528 0.63 12.95 -8.26
C MET A 528 0.32 11.98 -9.42
N PRO A 529 0.61 12.33 -10.68
CA PRO A 529 0.43 11.43 -11.82
C PRO A 529 1.19 10.11 -11.68
N GLY A 530 0.57 8.99 -12.08
CA GLY A 530 1.14 7.64 -11.94
C GLY A 530 0.96 7.01 -10.56
N ALA A 531 0.47 7.76 -9.57
CA ALA A 531 0.13 7.23 -8.26
C ALA A 531 -0.94 6.14 -8.35
N SER A 532 -0.74 5.03 -7.64
CA SER A 532 -1.75 3.98 -7.53
C SER A 532 -1.80 3.31 -6.17
N GLY A 533 -2.98 2.93 -5.70
CA GLY A 533 -3.09 2.27 -4.39
C GLY A 533 -4.49 2.18 -3.80
N THR A 534 -4.54 1.53 -2.64
CA THR A 534 -5.76 1.22 -1.89
C THR A 534 -5.67 1.76 -0.47
N VAL A 535 -6.81 2.18 0.09
CA VAL A 535 -6.97 2.47 1.51
C VAL A 535 -8.24 1.78 2.02
N THR A 536 -8.12 0.99 3.08
CA THR A 536 -9.25 0.31 3.72
C THR A 536 -9.44 0.84 5.13
N VAL A 537 -10.69 1.17 5.47
CA VAL A 537 -11.15 1.49 6.82
C VAL A 537 -12.22 0.46 7.18
N ASP A 538 -11.99 -0.38 8.18
CA ASP A 538 -12.94 -1.45 8.52
C ASP A 538 -12.95 -1.85 10.01
N ASP A 539 -13.79 -2.84 10.34
CA ASP A 539 -13.84 -3.53 11.64
C ASP A 539 -13.98 -2.57 12.85
N GLY A 540 -14.79 -1.52 12.72
CA GLY A 540 -15.05 -0.57 13.80
C GLY A 540 -13.98 0.51 13.98
N ALA A 541 -13.13 0.71 12.99
CA ALA A 541 -12.16 1.80 12.96
C ALA A 541 -12.80 3.18 12.72
N ALA A 542 -12.09 4.24 13.10
CA ALA A 542 -12.54 5.62 12.89
C ALA A 542 -11.49 6.50 12.17
N VAL A 543 -11.96 7.34 11.25
CA VAL A 543 -11.15 8.39 10.61
C VAL A 543 -11.77 9.76 10.87
N GLU A 544 -10.96 10.73 11.31
CA GLU A 544 -11.33 12.12 11.49
C GLU A 544 -10.44 13.01 10.61
N ALA A 545 -11.05 13.88 9.80
CA ALA A 545 -10.37 14.85 8.94
C ALA A 545 -11.32 16.01 8.60
N ASP A 546 -10.86 17.01 7.86
CA ASP A 546 -11.76 18.03 7.30
C ASP A 546 -12.35 17.56 5.96
N LEU A 547 -11.49 16.97 5.13
CA LEU A 547 -11.87 16.43 3.83
C LEU A 547 -10.96 15.27 3.41
N PHE A 548 -11.44 14.48 2.46
CA PHE A 548 -10.59 13.59 1.70
C PHE A 548 -10.76 13.68 0.18
N THR A 549 -9.73 13.28 -0.57
CA THR A 549 -9.81 13.16 -2.03
C THR A 549 -9.30 11.79 -2.47
N VAL A 550 -10.01 11.12 -3.37
CA VAL A 550 -9.60 9.86 -3.99
C VAL A 550 -9.39 10.07 -5.48
N GLY A 551 -8.16 9.84 -5.99
CA GLY A 551 -7.84 10.04 -7.40
C GLY A 551 -7.67 11.52 -7.75
N ARG A 552 -6.79 12.21 -7.02
CA ARG A 552 -6.66 13.68 -7.12
C ARG A 552 -6.13 14.15 -8.47
N SER A 553 -5.05 13.55 -8.98
CA SER A 553 -4.32 14.06 -10.15
C SER A 553 -4.59 13.27 -11.42
N ALA A 554 -4.42 13.89 -12.58
CA ALA A 554 -4.45 13.19 -13.87
C ALA A 554 -3.49 11.99 -13.87
N ASP A 555 -3.88 10.90 -14.53
CA ASP A 555 -3.15 9.63 -14.58
C ASP A 555 -2.90 8.96 -13.21
N SER A 556 -3.60 9.37 -12.14
CA SER A 556 -3.63 8.65 -10.87
C SER A 556 -4.82 7.68 -10.80
N SER A 557 -4.66 6.56 -10.09
CA SER A 557 -5.72 5.57 -9.85
C SER A 557 -5.76 5.18 -8.38
N ALA A 558 -6.75 5.66 -7.63
CA ALA A 558 -6.86 5.39 -6.19
C ALA A 558 -8.20 4.77 -5.83
N SER A 559 -8.19 3.93 -4.79
CA SER A 559 -9.39 3.30 -4.25
C SER A 559 -9.44 3.43 -2.73
N MET A 560 -10.65 3.62 -2.20
CA MET A 560 -10.93 3.64 -0.78
C MET A 560 -12.13 2.73 -0.47
N THR A 561 -12.02 1.89 0.55
CA THR A 561 -13.12 1.06 1.05
C THR A 561 -13.39 1.39 2.51
N VAL A 562 -14.66 1.55 2.86
CA VAL A 562 -15.14 1.85 4.22
C VAL A 562 -16.22 0.83 4.57
N SER A 563 -15.94 -0.07 5.51
CA SER A 563 -16.75 -1.27 5.74
C SER A 563 -17.03 -1.56 7.20
N GLY A 564 -18.24 -2.01 7.53
CA GLY A 564 -18.62 -2.50 8.87
C GLY A 564 -19.41 -1.49 9.70
N GLY A 565 -20.40 -1.98 10.46
CA GLY A 565 -21.44 -1.14 11.07
C GLY A 565 -20.98 -0.13 12.13
N ASP A 566 -19.84 -0.39 12.77
CA ASP A 566 -19.24 0.54 13.75
C ASP A 566 -18.12 1.39 13.13
N THR A 567 -17.85 1.22 11.83
CA THR A 567 -16.79 1.94 11.13
C THR A 567 -17.28 3.31 10.71
N THR A 568 -16.51 4.34 11.04
CA THR A 568 -16.92 5.75 10.83
C THR A 568 -15.83 6.59 10.15
N ILE A 569 -16.26 7.51 9.28
CA ILE A 569 -15.45 8.63 8.82
C ILE A 569 -16.18 9.92 9.14
N SER A 570 -15.57 10.79 9.94
CA SER A 570 -16.10 12.13 10.25
C SER A 570 -15.29 13.21 9.56
N LEU A 571 -15.97 13.99 8.71
CA LEU A 571 -15.43 15.12 7.98
C LEU A 571 -15.99 16.42 8.54
N THR A 572 -15.16 17.24 9.17
CA THR A 572 -15.62 18.44 9.89
C THR A 572 -14.90 19.68 9.41
N GLY A 573 -15.64 20.71 9.00
CA GLY A 573 -15.08 21.96 8.52
C GLY A 573 -14.56 22.84 9.66
N ASP A 574 -13.44 23.54 9.41
CA ASP A 574 -12.85 24.50 10.35
C ASP A 574 -13.28 25.95 9.98
N PRO A 575 -13.70 26.79 10.95
CA PRO A 575 -13.94 28.23 10.73
C PRO A 575 -12.72 29.02 10.23
N GLU A 576 -11.51 28.62 10.62
CA GLU A 576 -10.26 29.24 10.17
C GLU A 576 -9.72 28.63 8.86
N GLY A 577 -10.36 27.55 8.39
CA GLY A 577 -10.02 26.81 7.18
C GLY A 577 -10.30 27.56 5.88
N THR A 578 -9.48 27.26 4.88
CA THR A 578 -9.75 27.65 3.48
C THR A 578 -10.50 26.56 2.72
N LEU A 579 -10.58 25.36 3.29
CA LEU A 579 -11.29 24.20 2.77
C LEU A 579 -12.57 23.96 3.58
N GLY A 580 -13.63 23.51 2.91
CA GLY A 580 -14.87 23.09 3.56
C GLY A 580 -14.81 21.64 4.05
N ALA A 581 -15.94 21.12 4.52
CA ALA A 581 -16.08 19.71 4.88
C ALA A 581 -16.55 18.87 3.69
N GLY A 582 -15.97 17.69 3.47
CA GLY A 582 -16.52 16.74 2.49
C GLY A 582 -15.49 15.92 1.75
N PHE A 583 -15.88 15.37 0.60
CA PHE A 583 -14.95 14.56 -0.18
C PHE A 583 -15.13 14.69 -1.69
N THR A 584 -14.05 14.36 -2.40
CA THR A 584 -14.01 14.28 -3.86
C THR A 584 -13.50 12.92 -4.31
N VAL A 585 -14.23 12.25 -5.20
CA VAL A 585 -13.82 10.98 -5.83
C VAL A 585 -13.66 11.20 -7.34
N GLY A 586 -12.48 10.91 -7.85
CA GLY A 586 -12.08 11.17 -9.23
C GLY A 586 -12.01 12.66 -9.54
N ALA A 587 -11.10 13.40 -8.89
CA ALA A 587 -10.95 14.84 -9.12
C ALA A 587 -10.43 15.10 -10.54
N ALA A 588 -9.17 14.76 -10.84
CA ALA A 588 -8.66 14.72 -12.22
C ALA A 588 -8.18 13.32 -12.64
N GLY A 589 -8.05 12.39 -11.69
CA GLY A 589 -7.68 10.99 -11.93
C GLY A 589 -8.88 10.05 -11.88
N THR A 590 -8.57 8.75 -11.78
CA THR A 590 -9.57 7.71 -11.49
C THR A 590 -9.64 7.50 -9.98
N GLY A 591 -10.83 7.71 -9.41
CA GLY A 591 -11.11 7.48 -8.00
C GLY A 591 -12.26 6.50 -7.81
N THR A 592 -12.12 5.58 -6.87
CA THR A 592 -13.19 4.66 -6.46
C THR A 592 -13.39 4.72 -4.96
N LEU A 593 -14.65 4.80 -4.50
CA LEU A 593 -15.02 4.75 -3.10
C LEU A 593 -16.13 3.72 -2.91
N THR A 594 -15.92 2.76 -2.01
CA THR A 594 -16.95 1.80 -1.59
C THR A 594 -17.26 2.05 -0.12
N VAL A 595 -18.54 2.19 0.20
CA VAL A 595 -19.07 2.27 1.57
C VAL A 595 -20.08 1.14 1.74
N ASP A 596 -19.81 0.17 2.61
CA ASP A 596 -20.63 -1.03 2.73
C ASP A 596 -20.79 -1.52 4.18
N GLN A 597 -21.61 -2.56 4.35
CA GLN A 597 -21.80 -3.30 5.61
C GLN A 597 -22.14 -2.39 6.81
N GLY A 598 -22.98 -1.37 6.60
CA GLY A 598 -23.46 -0.46 7.64
C GLY A 598 -22.50 0.68 8.01
N ALA A 599 -21.37 0.83 7.33
CA ALA A 599 -20.43 1.91 7.62
C ALA A 599 -21.04 3.30 7.37
N VAL A 600 -20.56 4.30 8.12
CA VAL A 600 -21.12 5.67 8.08
C VAL A 600 -20.03 6.71 7.79
N ILE A 601 -20.28 7.56 6.79
CA ILE A 601 -19.50 8.78 6.53
C ILE A 601 -20.37 10.00 6.88
N THR A 602 -19.92 10.85 7.80
CA THR A 602 -20.59 12.10 8.18
C THR A 602 -19.80 13.31 7.72
N ILE A 603 -20.50 14.30 7.15
CA ILE A 603 -19.93 15.57 6.67
C ILE A 603 -20.63 16.71 7.39
N ASP A 604 -19.88 17.43 8.21
CA ASP A 604 -20.35 18.58 9.00
C ASP A 604 -19.56 19.84 8.63
N GLY A 605 -20.18 20.68 7.82
CA GLY A 605 -19.74 21.99 7.39
C GLY A 605 -20.27 23.16 8.21
N THR A 606 -21.00 22.91 9.30
CA THR A 606 -21.74 23.99 10.00
C THR A 606 -20.85 25.07 10.59
N ALA A 607 -19.58 24.76 10.83
CA ALA A 607 -18.59 25.67 11.39
C ALA A 607 -17.78 26.45 10.33
N THR A 608 -17.92 26.16 9.03
CA THR A 608 -17.10 26.79 7.96
C THR A 608 -17.97 27.60 6.98
N PRO A 609 -17.47 28.76 6.47
CA PRO A 609 -18.13 29.47 5.39
C PRO A 609 -17.87 28.86 4.00
N GLN A 610 -17.00 27.84 3.91
CA GLN A 610 -16.58 27.24 2.65
C GLN A 610 -17.58 26.17 2.15
N PRO A 611 -17.60 25.85 0.84
CA PRO A 611 -18.52 24.87 0.29
C PRO A 611 -18.31 23.47 0.88
N THR A 612 -19.40 22.83 1.31
CA THR A 612 -19.39 21.50 1.92
C THR A 612 -20.18 20.49 1.09
N GLY A 613 -19.79 19.22 1.18
CA GLY A 613 -20.52 18.11 0.56
C GLY A 613 -19.67 17.24 -0.36
N VAL A 614 -20.33 16.61 -1.32
CA VAL A 614 -19.80 15.49 -2.11
C VAL A 614 -19.48 15.92 -3.54
N SER A 615 -18.40 15.39 -4.12
CA SER A 615 -18.07 15.57 -5.54
C SER A 615 -17.60 14.24 -6.14
N VAL A 616 -18.27 13.78 -7.20
CA VAL A 616 -17.93 12.53 -7.90
C VAL A 616 -17.71 12.86 -9.37
N GLY A 617 -16.48 12.68 -9.88
CA GLY A 617 -16.06 13.27 -11.16
C GLY A 617 -15.89 14.78 -11.01
N GLY A 618 -14.82 15.20 -10.32
CA GLY A 618 -14.70 16.55 -9.76
C GLY A 618 -14.10 17.63 -10.67
N SER A 619 -13.33 17.27 -11.70
CA SER A 619 -12.65 18.19 -12.62
C SER A 619 -12.50 17.56 -14.00
N VAL A 620 -12.11 18.35 -14.99
CA VAL A 620 -11.93 17.89 -16.38
C VAL A 620 -11.03 16.65 -16.44
N GLY A 621 -11.51 15.58 -17.09
CA GLY A 621 -10.80 14.30 -17.21
C GLY A 621 -10.90 13.37 -15.99
N GLY A 622 -11.45 13.84 -14.87
CA GLY A 622 -11.67 13.03 -13.67
C GLY A 622 -12.78 11.99 -13.86
N THR A 623 -12.52 10.77 -13.39
CA THR A 623 -13.49 9.66 -13.38
C THR A 623 -13.70 9.20 -11.94
N GLY A 624 -14.88 9.46 -11.39
CA GLY A 624 -15.25 9.08 -10.02
C GLY A 624 -16.32 8.01 -9.99
N VAL A 625 -16.12 6.99 -9.15
CA VAL A 625 -17.13 5.95 -8.88
C VAL A 625 -17.34 5.82 -7.38
N VAL A 626 -18.57 5.92 -6.92
CA VAL A 626 -18.97 5.68 -5.52
C VAL A 626 -20.01 4.58 -5.48
N THR A 627 -19.83 3.60 -4.59
CA THR A 627 -20.82 2.56 -4.30
C THR A 627 -21.17 2.58 -2.83
N ILE A 628 -22.47 2.66 -2.51
CA ILE A 628 -23.01 2.63 -1.15
C ILE A 628 -23.94 1.42 -1.07
N SER A 629 -23.66 0.49 -0.15
CA SER A 629 -24.42 -0.77 -0.08
C SER A 629 -24.54 -1.35 1.33
N GLY A 630 -25.35 -2.40 1.50
CA GLY A 630 -25.42 -3.17 2.74
C GLY A 630 -25.76 -2.34 3.99
N GLY A 631 -26.68 -1.37 3.87
CA GLY A 631 -27.10 -0.49 4.96
C GLY A 631 -26.16 0.67 5.27
N ALA A 632 -25.10 0.86 4.48
CA ALA A 632 -24.15 1.96 4.68
C ALA A 632 -24.72 3.35 4.34
N GLN A 633 -24.19 4.40 4.96
CA GLN A 633 -24.72 5.76 4.84
C GLN A 633 -23.63 6.80 4.60
N VAL A 634 -23.91 7.76 3.71
CA VAL A 634 -23.16 9.02 3.54
C VAL A 634 -24.09 10.17 3.86
N LEU A 635 -23.75 10.95 4.89
CA LEU A 635 -24.64 11.95 5.49
C LEU A 635 -23.97 13.33 5.49
N THR A 636 -24.54 14.30 4.77
CA THR A 636 -24.14 15.71 4.88
C THR A 636 -25.07 16.49 5.79
N ASP A 637 -24.56 17.57 6.39
CA ASP A 637 -25.39 18.57 7.04
C ASP A 637 -26.42 19.22 6.07
N ALA A 638 -27.36 19.99 6.62
CA ALA A 638 -28.46 20.59 5.87
C ALA A 638 -28.05 21.62 4.81
N SER A 639 -26.83 22.17 4.90
CA SER A 639 -26.25 23.10 3.92
C SER A 639 -25.40 22.41 2.85
N GLY A 640 -25.13 21.11 3.02
CA GLY A 640 -24.34 20.31 2.11
C GLY A 640 -24.85 20.37 0.67
N ARG A 641 -23.93 20.27 -0.29
CA ARG A 641 -24.24 20.23 -1.72
C ARG A 641 -23.39 19.16 -2.41
N ALA A 642 -24.06 18.22 -3.07
CA ALA A 642 -23.44 17.13 -3.82
C ALA A 642 -23.55 17.34 -5.33
N CYS A 643 -22.54 16.89 -6.06
CA CYS A 643 -22.57 16.81 -7.52
C CYS A 643 -21.96 15.49 -8.02
N ILE A 644 -22.54 14.96 -9.10
CA ILE A 644 -22.09 13.76 -9.82
C ILE A 644 -21.88 14.17 -11.28
N GLY A 645 -20.65 14.05 -11.79
CA GLY A 645 -20.24 14.67 -13.05
C GLY A 645 -20.20 16.18 -12.90
N CYS A 646 -19.39 16.68 -11.96
CA CYS A 646 -19.45 18.07 -11.49
C CYS A 646 -18.94 19.12 -12.47
N THR A 647 -18.07 18.73 -13.41
CA THR A 647 -17.39 19.65 -14.33
C THR A 647 -17.49 19.14 -15.77
N PRO A 648 -17.71 19.99 -16.78
CA PRO A 648 -17.71 19.56 -18.17
C PRO A 648 -16.47 18.72 -18.53
N GLY A 649 -16.67 17.55 -19.13
CA GLY A 649 -15.59 16.60 -19.46
C GLY A 649 -15.12 15.71 -18.29
N SER A 650 -15.77 15.77 -17.13
CA SER A 650 -15.63 14.77 -16.06
C SER A 650 -16.69 13.67 -16.19
N THR A 651 -16.46 12.52 -15.55
CA THR A 651 -17.45 11.44 -15.42
C THR A 651 -17.60 11.06 -13.94
N GLY A 652 -18.83 11.08 -13.44
CA GLY A 652 -19.18 10.64 -12.10
C GLY A 652 -20.25 9.57 -12.12
N THR A 653 -20.10 8.54 -11.30
CA THR A 653 -21.10 7.49 -11.09
C THR A 653 -21.29 7.25 -9.60
N VAL A 654 -22.53 7.28 -9.13
CA VAL A 654 -22.91 6.87 -7.78
C VAL A 654 -23.91 5.74 -7.88
N THR A 655 -23.65 4.64 -7.19
CA THR A 655 -24.57 3.52 -7.02
C THR A 655 -24.96 3.42 -5.55
N VAL A 656 -26.26 3.38 -5.26
CA VAL A 656 -26.80 3.11 -3.93
C VAL A 656 -27.70 1.88 -4.02
N THR A 657 -27.35 0.80 -3.33
CA THR A 657 -28.05 -0.48 -3.47
C THR A 657 -28.27 -1.18 -2.14
N GLY A 658 -29.42 -1.82 -1.99
CA GLY A 658 -29.81 -2.52 -0.76
C GLY A 658 -30.57 -1.64 0.22
N ALA A 659 -31.35 -2.30 1.09
CA ALA A 659 -32.14 -1.62 2.12
C ALA A 659 -31.24 -0.80 3.06
N ASP A 660 -31.78 0.32 3.54
CA ASP A 660 -31.14 1.27 4.46
C ASP A 660 -29.85 1.94 3.94
N SER A 661 -29.42 1.63 2.71
CA SER A 661 -28.31 2.32 2.06
C SER A 661 -28.72 3.71 1.58
N LEU A 662 -27.95 4.73 1.97
CA LEU A 662 -28.36 6.12 1.83
C LEU A 662 -27.19 7.03 1.43
N ILE A 663 -27.45 7.91 0.46
CA ILE A 663 -26.73 9.18 0.32
C ILE A 663 -27.67 10.34 0.65
N ASP A 664 -27.36 11.08 1.71
CA ASP A 664 -28.00 12.36 2.02
C ASP A 664 -27.05 13.50 1.67
N ALA A 665 -27.46 14.29 0.69
CA ALA A 665 -26.72 15.41 0.13
C ALA A 665 -27.16 16.77 0.69
N GLY A 666 -28.09 16.81 1.66
CA GLY A 666 -28.47 18.05 2.34
C GLY A 666 -29.31 18.97 1.46
N ALA A 667 -28.79 20.14 1.10
CA ALA A 667 -29.54 21.14 0.35
C ALA A 667 -29.72 20.79 -1.13
N PHE A 668 -28.72 20.16 -1.76
CA PHE A 668 -28.73 19.98 -3.22
C PHE A 668 -27.97 18.72 -3.66
N LEU A 669 -28.57 17.96 -4.58
CA LEU A 669 -27.91 16.88 -5.32
C LEU A 669 -28.02 17.14 -6.84
N GLY A 670 -26.90 17.44 -7.48
CA GLY A 670 -26.80 17.62 -8.92
C GLY A 670 -26.26 16.39 -9.63
N VAL A 671 -26.91 15.93 -10.70
CA VAL A 671 -26.45 14.81 -11.54
C VAL A 671 -26.28 15.29 -12.98
N GLY A 672 -25.05 15.21 -13.45
CA GLY A 672 -24.60 15.93 -14.65
C GLY A 672 -24.56 17.44 -14.47
N CYS A 673 -24.65 17.92 -13.22
CA CYS A 673 -24.65 19.34 -12.86
C CYS A 673 -23.42 19.66 -11.99
N ASP A 674 -22.98 20.92 -12.02
CA ASP A 674 -22.11 21.45 -10.98
C ASP A 674 -22.88 21.67 -9.66
N ARG A 675 -22.17 22.08 -8.60
CA ARG A 675 -22.79 22.33 -7.29
C ARG A 675 -23.81 23.45 -7.33
N ASP A 676 -23.70 24.41 -8.24
CA ASP A 676 -24.61 25.55 -8.39
C ASP A 676 -25.84 25.24 -9.27
N GLY A 677 -25.89 24.04 -9.83
CA GLY A 677 -26.96 23.58 -10.70
C GLY A 677 -26.79 23.99 -12.16
N SER A 678 -25.61 24.46 -12.58
CA SER A 678 -25.27 24.63 -13.99
C SER A 678 -24.88 23.30 -14.62
N ASP A 679 -24.81 23.24 -15.95
CA ASP A 679 -24.40 22.02 -16.65
C ASP A 679 -22.96 21.61 -16.29
N GLY A 680 -22.80 20.34 -15.92
CA GLY A 680 -21.54 19.71 -15.56
C GLY A 680 -21.01 18.76 -16.65
N GLY A 681 -20.35 17.69 -16.21
CA GLY A 681 -19.90 16.56 -17.04
C GLY A 681 -20.88 15.40 -16.97
N THR A 682 -20.48 14.20 -17.38
CA THR A 682 -21.33 12.99 -17.38
C THR A 682 -21.60 12.51 -15.95
N GLY A 683 -22.87 12.52 -15.54
CA GLY A 683 -23.30 12.08 -14.21
C GLY A 683 -24.30 10.94 -14.27
N THR A 684 -24.07 9.87 -13.50
CA THR A 684 -25.01 8.75 -13.35
C THR A 684 -25.31 8.50 -11.88
N LEU A 685 -26.60 8.44 -11.53
CA LEU A 685 -27.09 7.99 -10.23
C LEU A 685 -27.91 6.69 -10.43
N ALA A 686 -27.40 5.59 -9.92
CA ALA A 686 -28.08 4.30 -9.92
C ALA A 686 -28.56 3.97 -8.51
N LEU A 687 -29.86 3.70 -8.37
CA LEU A 687 -30.52 3.29 -7.14
C LEU A 687 -31.17 1.93 -7.39
N SER A 688 -30.94 0.96 -6.50
CA SER A 688 -31.53 -0.37 -6.64
C SER A 688 -31.80 -1.04 -5.29
N GLU A 689 -32.63 -2.07 -5.26
CA GLU A 689 -32.85 -2.94 -4.09
C GLU A 689 -33.19 -2.18 -2.79
N GLY A 690 -33.91 -1.04 -2.86
CA GLY A 690 -34.26 -0.20 -1.71
C GLY A 690 -33.27 0.94 -1.41
N GLY A 691 -32.22 1.11 -2.21
CA GLY A 691 -31.26 2.20 -2.08
C GLY A 691 -31.90 3.58 -2.22
N THR A 692 -31.45 4.54 -1.40
CA THR A 692 -32.06 5.87 -1.29
C THR A 692 -31.07 7.00 -1.55
N ALA A 693 -31.50 8.03 -2.27
CA ALA A 693 -30.82 9.32 -2.33
C ALA A 693 -31.73 10.46 -1.85
N ARG A 694 -31.20 11.32 -0.98
CA ARG A 694 -31.94 12.41 -0.31
C ARG A 694 -31.26 13.76 -0.52
N ALA A 695 -32.05 14.78 -0.83
CA ALA A 695 -31.68 16.20 -0.77
C ALA A 695 -32.94 17.07 -0.73
N VAL A 696 -32.85 18.35 -0.37
CA VAL A 696 -33.98 19.28 -0.53
C VAL A 696 -34.34 19.41 -2.02
N GLN A 697 -33.34 19.64 -2.86
CA GLN A 697 -33.49 19.69 -4.32
C GLN A 697 -32.58 18.66 -4.99
N ILE A 698 -33.12 17.91 -5.94
CA ILE A 698 -32.40 16.97 -6.79
C ILE A 698 -32.55 17.42 -8.23
N LYS A 699 -31.45 17.69 -8.93
CA LYS A 699 -31.45 18.19 -10.31
C LYS A 699 -30.66 17.31 -11.25
N PHE A 700 -31.23 17.02 -12.41
CA PHE A 700 -30.58 16.30 -13.51
C PHE A 700 -30.36 17.28 -14.67
N CYS A 701 -29.11 17.49 -15.06
CA CYS A 701 -28.73 18.40 -16.13
C CYS A 701 -28.39 17.62 -17.41
N GLY A 702 -28.95 18.00 -18.55
CA GLY A 702 -28.71 17.28 -19.80
C GLY A 702 -27.54 17.79 -20.64
N GLY A 703 -27.04 19.01 -20.41
CA GLY A 703 -25.77 19.47 -21.00
C GLY A 703 -24.57 18.61 -20.55
N GLY A 704 -24.68 17.99 -19.37
CA GLY A 704 -23.79 16.97 -18.84
C GLY A 704 -24.33 15.54 -18.90
N THR A 705 -25.38 15.20 -19.68
CA THR A 705 -25.91 13.81 -19.75
C THR A 705 -26.23 13.15 -18.38
N GLY A 706 -27.00 13.83 -17.53
CA GLY A 706 -27.47 13.24 -16.26
C GLY A 706 -28.41 12.05 -16.47
N THR A 707 -28.10 10.90 -15.86
CA THR A 707 -28.90 9.66 -15.97
C THR A 707 -29.30 9.10 -14.61
N ILE A 708 -30.55 8.64 -14.50
CA ILE A 708 -31.07 7.86 -13.34
C ILE A 708 -31.42 6.45 -13.79
N ILE A 709 -31.00 5.47 -12.98
CA ILE A 709 -31.44 4.08 -13.07
C ILE A 709 -32.02 3.72 -11.71
N GLY A 710 -33.31 3.42 -11.63
CA GLY A 710 -34.04 3.36 -10.37
C GLY A 710 -34.60 2.00 -9.98
N ASP A 711 -33.96 0.87 -10.31
CA ASP A 711 -34.49 -0.49 -10.16
C ASP A 711 -34.84 -0.90 -8.70
N GLY A 712 -35.96 -0.39 -8.19
CA GLY A 712 -36.35 -0.52 -6.77
C GLY A 712 -35.81 0.60 -5.87
N GLY A 713 -35.41 1.74 -6.43
CA GLY A 713 -34.78 2.85 -5.72
C GLY A 713 -35.74 3.98 -5.29
N THR A 714 -35.32 4.79 -4.32
CA THR A 714 -36.09 5.95 -3.82
C THR A 714 -35.29 7.26 -3.87
N LEU A 715 -35.90 8.30 -4.43
CA LEU A 715 -35.45 9.69 -4.32
C LEU A 715 -36.31 10.42 -3.28
N ILE A 716 -35.68 11.14 -2.36
CA ILE A 716 -36.37 11.98 -1.36
C ILE A 716 -35.95 13.43 -1.58
N GLY A 717 -36.88 14.27 -2.03
CA GLY A 717 -36.63 15.66 -2.40
C GLY A 717 -37.42 16.11 -3.62
N ASP A 718 -37.43 17.43 -3.88
CA ASP A 718 -38.01 17.96 -5.10
C ASP A 718 -37.06 17.69 -6.29
N VAL A 719 -37.54 16.94 -7.26
CA VAL A 719 -36.80 16.49 -8.44
C VAL A 719 -37.07 17.37 -9.66
N LEU A 720 -36.00 17.88 -10.27
CA LEU A 720 -36.02 18.59 -11.56
C LEU A 720 -35.19 17.85 -12.61
N ALA A 721 -35.83 17.33 -13.64
CA ALA A 721 -35.18 16.73 -14.80
C ALA A 721 -35.15 17.71 -15.98
N ALA A 722 -33.97 18.23 -16.32
CA ALA A 722 -33.79 19.23 -17.36
C ALA A 722 -33.62 18.62 -18.77
N GLN A 723 -33.58 19.50 -19.79
CA GLN A 723 -33.50 19.09 -21.19
C GLN A 723 -32.24 18.24 -21.43
N GLY A 724 -32.43 17.03 -21.96
CA GLY A 724 -31.36 16.06 -22.24
C GLY A 724 -31.02 15.10 -21.08
N ALA A 725 -31.64 15.27 -19.90
CA ALA A 725 -31.55 14.28 -18.83
C ALA A 725 -32.33 13.01 -19.19
N VAL A 726 -31.86 11.86 -18.70
CA VAL A 726 -32.52 10.55 -18.86
C VAL A 726 -33.01 10.04 -17.52
N VAL A 727 -34.29 9.72 -17.44
CA VAL A 727 -34.93 9.11 -16.26
C VAL A 727 -35.45 7.74 -16.65
N SER A 728 -34.95 6.68 -16.00
CA SER A 728 -35.39 5.31 -16.21
C SER A 728 -35.59 4.59 -14.87
N PRO A 729 -36.75 3.95 -14.65
CA PRO A 729 -36.95 3.05 -13.51
C PRO A 729 -36.09 1.78 -13.52
N GLY A 730 -35.31 1.51 -14.58
CA GLY A 730 -34.42 0.36 -14.66
C GLY A 730 -34.93 -0.71 -15.62
N SER A 731 -34.48 -1.96 -15.41
CA SER A 731 -34.90 -3.10 -16.22
C SER A 731 -36.27 -3.61 -15.77
N SER A 732 -37.18 -3.83 -16.72
CA SER A 732 -38.54 -4.23 -16.38
C SER A 732 -38.66 -5.58 -15.64
N PRO A 733 -39.42 -5.65 -14.53
CA PRO A 733 -40.10 -4.54 -13.85
C PRO A 733 -39.16 -3.67 -13.00
N GLY A 734 -38.91 -2.43 -13.41
CA GLY A 734 -38.16 -1.44 -12.64
C GLY A 734 -39.09 -0.44 -11.94
N THR A 735 -38.80 -0.06 -10.69
CA THR A 735 -39.63 0.91 -9.96
C THR A 735 -38.82 2.04 -9.36
N LEU A 736 -39.02 3.27 -9.83
CA LEU A 736 -38.43 4.47 -9.25
C LEU A 736 -39.48 5.23 -8.44
N SER A 737 -39.26 5.34 -7.13
CA SER A 737 -40.10 6.13 -6.23
C SER A 737 -39.51 7.52 -5.99
N ILE A 738 -40.34 8.55 -6.04
CA ILE A 738 -39.99 9.94 -5.71
C ILE A 738 -40.90 10.41 -4.58
N ILE A 739 -40.31 10.70 -3.43
CA ILE A 739 -40.96 11.33 -2.28
C ILE A 739 -40.65 12.83 -2.35
N GLY A 740 -41.54 13.58 -2.99
CA GLY A 740 -41.36 14.99 -3.35
C GLY A 740 -42.01 15.33 -4.69
N SER A 741 -41.87 16.58 -5.13
CA SER A 741 -42.40 17.01 -6.43
C SER A 741 -41.49 16.55 -7.57
N PHE A 742 -42.07 16.14 -8.71
CA PHE A 742 -41.31 15.82 -9.93
C PHE A 742 -41.62 16.83 -11.03
N THR A 743 -40.60 17.48 -11.57
CA THR A 743 -40.71 18.44 -12.68
C THR A 743 -39.81 18.00 -13.82
N SER A 744 -40.39 17.73 -14.99
CA SER A 744 -39.66 17.47 -16.24
C SER A 744 -39.74 18.68 -17.17
N THR A 745 -38.57 19.20 -17.57
CA THR A 745 -38.42 20.30 -18.53
C THR A 745 -37.58 19.87 -19.72
N GLY A 746 -38.13 19.07 -20.63
CA GLY A 746 -37.42 18.56 -21.81
C GLY A 746 -36.62 17.27 -21.60
N ALA A 747 -36.81 16.57 -20.47
CA ALA A 747 -36.12 15.31 -20.20
C ALA A 747 -36.69 14.15 -21.05
N ARG A 748 -35.90 13.08 -21.20
CA ARG A 748 -36.32 11.80 -21.79
C ARG A 748 -36.60 10.79 -20.67
N ILE A 749 -37.84 10.32 -20.61
CA ILE A 749 -38.30 9.31 -19.65
C ILE A 749 -38.45 8.00 -20.41
N VAL A 750 -37.75 6.95 -19.97
CA VAL A 750 -37.76 5.62 -20.59
C VAL A 750 -38.45 4.65 -19.65
N LEU A 751 -39.49 3.98 -20.13
CA LEU A 751 -40.32 3.04 -19.39
C LEU A 751 -40.43 1.74 -20.18
N GLU A 752 -40.15 0.62 -19.55
CA GLU A 752 -40.15 -0.69 -20.17
C GLU A 752 -41.42 -1.50 -19.81
N VAL A 753 -41.76 -2.46 -20.67
CA VAL A 753 -42.77 -3.50 -20.44
C VAL A 753 -42.20 -4.82 -20.95
N ASP A 754 -42.06 -5.80 -20.08
CA ASP A 754 -41.50 -7.11 -20.40
C ASP A 754 -42.47 -8.01 -21.19
N ALA A 755 -41.99 -9.19 -21.58
CA ALA A 755 -42.79 -10.18 -22.32
C ALA A 755 -44.07 -10.65 -21.57
N ASN A 756 -44.05 -10.57 -20.24
CA ASN A 756 -45.10 -11.07 -19.35
C ASN A 756 -46.09 -9.97 -18.93
N GLY A 757 -45.81 -8.71 -19.26
CA GLY A 757 -46.60 -7.55 -18.82
C GLY A 757 -46.19 -6.98 -17.46
N ASN A 758 -45.08 -7.46 -16.89
CA ASN A 758 -44.41 -6.71 -15.86
C ASN A 758 -43.85 -5.43 -16.51
N HIS A 759 -43.90 -4.32 -15.79
CA HIS A 759 -43.64 -3.03 -16.39
C HIS A 759 -42.97 -2.11 -15.39
N ASP A 760 -42.37 -1.07 -15.95
CA ASP A 760 -41.77 -0.02 -15.17
C ASP A 760 -42.82 0.88 -14.53
N VAL A 761 -42.51 1.36 -13.33
CA VAL A 761 -43.32 2.34 -12.62
C VAL A 761 -42.44 3.51 -12.19
N LEU A 762 -42.81 4.71 -12.63
CA LEU A 762 -42.37 5.97 -12.03
C LEU A 762 -43.45 6.45 -11.05
N GLY A 763 -43.18 6.28 -9.75
CA GLY A 763 -44.08 6.70 -8.68
C GLY A 763 -43.70 8.06 -8.10
N VAL A 764 -44.65 8.98 -7.98
CA VAL A 764 -44.43 10.32 -7.40
C VAL A 764 -45.38 10.56 -6.24
N GLU A 765 -44.84 10.65 -5.03
CA GLU A 765 -45.53 11.13 -3.84
C GLU A 765 -45.37 12.66 -3.74
N GLY A 766 -46.21 13.38 -4.46
CA GLY A 766 -46.16 14.84 -4.57
C GLY A 766 -46.90 15.34 -5.82
N THR A 767 -46.44 16.47 -6.36
CA THR A 767 -46.94 16.97 -7.66
C THR A 767 -46.01 16.55 -8.79
N ALA A 768 -46.56 16.08 -9.90
CA ALA A 768 -45.80 15.78 -11.11
C ALA A 768 -46.16 16.78 -12.22
N PHE A 769 -45.15 17.42 -12.82
CA PHE A 769 -45.28 18.37 -13.93
C PHE A 769 -44.39 17.97 -15.11
N PHE A 770 -44.94 18.05 -16.32
CA PHE A 770 -44.27 17.70 -17.57
C PHE A 770 -44.44 18.87 -18.54
N ASP A 771 -43.34 19.48 -18.96
CA ASP A 771 -43.41 20.57 -19.93
C ASP A 771 -43.66 20.06 -21.37
N PRO A 772 -43.95 20.95 -22.33
CA PRO A 772 -44.17 20.55 -23.72
C PRO A 772 -42.98 19.86 -24.38
N GLY A 773 -41.75 20.10 -23.91
CA GLY A 773 -40.52 19.52 -24.45
C GLY A 773 -40.22 18.10 -23.95
N THR A 774 -40.90 17.64 -22.90
CA THR A 774 -40.67 16.34 -22.30
C THR A 774 -40.95 15.20 -23.27
N GLN A 775 -40.05 14.22 -23.32
CA GLN A 775 -40.15 13.03 -24.16
C GLN A 775 -40.42 11.81 -23.30
N ILE A 776 -41.49 11.08 -23.59
CA ILE A 776 -41.80 9.80 -22.93
C ILE A 776 -41.68 8.70 -23.98
N GLU A 777 -40.78 7.75 -23.72
CA GLU A 777 -40.55 6.57 -24.52
C GLU A 777 -40.99 5.34 -23.74
N VAL A 778 -41.95 4.63 -24.29
CA VAL A 778 -42.41 3.34 -23.76
C VAL A 778 -41.86 2.24 -24.65
N ARG A 779 -40.96 1.43 -24.11
CA ARG A 779 -40.36 0.27 -24.75
C ARG A 779 -41.17 -0.96 -24.40
N VAL A 780 -41.79 -1.57 -25.40
CA VAL A 780 -42.63 -2.76 -25.19
C VAL A 780 -41.94 -3.97 -25.79
N HIS A 781 -41.67 -4.98 -24.98
CA HIS A 781 -41.02 -6.20 -25.43
C HIS A 781 -41.82 -6.85 -26.59
N PRO A 782 -41.19 -7.25 -27.71
CA PRO A 782 -41.92 -7.76 -28.88
C PRO A 782 -42.75 -9.03 -28.64
N ALA A 783 -42.38 -9.80 -27.61
CA ALA A 783 -43.11 -10.99 -27.19
C ALA A 783 -44.29 -10.71 -26.24
N PHE A 784 -44.53 -9.45 -25.85
CA PHE A 784 -45.68 -9.08 -25.04
C PHE A 784 -46.99 -9.49 -25.73
N ARG A 785 -47.83 -10.28 -25.05
CA ARG A 785 -49.13 -10.77 -25.53
C ARG A 785 -50.22 -10.42 -24.52
N PRO A 786 -50.67 -9.15 -24.49
CA PRO A 786 -51.60 -8.73 -23.46
C PRO A 786 -53.01 -9.31 -23.65
N VAL A 787 -53.71 -9.51 -22.54
CA VAL A 787 -55.14 -9.81 -22.52
C VAL A 787 -55.91 -8.53 -22.86
N GLY A 788 -56.90 -8.62 -23.76
CA GLY A 788 -57.70 -7.46 -24.17
C GLY A 788 -58.33 -6.75 -22.96
N GLY A 789 -58.21 -5.42 -22.92
CA GLY A 789 -58.72 -4.60 -21.80
C GLY A 789 -57.78 -4.47 -20.59
N ALA A 790 -56.54 -4.97 -20.66
CA ALA A 790 -55.53 -4.75 -19.61
C ALA A 790 -55.04 -3.29 -19.56
N TRP A 791 -54.75 -2.83 -18.34
CA TRP A 791 -54.24 -1.49 -18.03
C TRP A 791 -52.95 -1.61 -17.22
N LEU A 792 -51.86 -1.02 -17.70
CA LEU A 792 -50.57 -0.95 -16.99
C LEU A 792 -50.31 0.49 -16.55
N GLN A 793 -50.06 0.70 -15.26
CA GLN A 793 -49.85 2.04 -14.70
C GLN A 793 -48.36 2.36 -14.75
N LEU A 794 -47.95 3.21 -15.67
CA LEU A 794 -46.53 3.51 -15.88
C LEU A 794 -46.05 4.71 -15.06
N ILE A 795 -46.91 5.72 -14.92
CA ILE A 795 -46.63 6.89 -14.08
C ILE A 795 -47.78 7.03 -13.09
N THR A 796 -47.44 7.05 -11.80
CA THR A 796 -48.42 7.18 -10.73
C THR A 796 -48.12 8.40 -9.86
N VAL A 797 -49.17 9.03 -9.34
CA VAL A 797 -49.08 10.21 -8.48
C VAL A 797 -49.95 10.03 -7.24
N GLN A 798 -49.39 10.35 -6.08
CA GLN A 798 -50.10 10.45 -4.82
C GLN A 798 -49.77 11.81 -4.18
N ARG A 799 -50.73 12.74 -4.20
CA ARG A 799 -50.44 14.14 -3.79
C ARG A 799 -50.21 14.31 -2.30
N THR A 800 -50.88 13.50 -1.49
CA THR A 800 -50.69 13.41 -0.04
C THR A 800 -50.74 11.94 0.37
N PRO A 801 -50.14 11.55 1.51
CA PRO A 801 -50.19 10.17 2.00
C PRO A 801 -51.62 9.63 2.21
N GLN A 802 -52.62 10.50 2.27
CA GLN A 802 -54.03 10.17 2.46
C GLN A 802 -54.80 10.05 1.15
N ASP A 803 -54.27 10.62 0.05
CA ASP A 803 -54.89 10.54 -1.26
C ASP A 803 -54.70 9.13 -1.85
N PRO A 804 -55.68 8.61 -2.60
CA PRO A 804 -55.49 7.38 -3.36
C PRO A 804 -54.49 7.59 -4.48
N VAL A 805 -53.56 6.65 -4.68
CA VAL A 805 -52.63 6.62 -5.82
C VAL A 805 -53.43 6.71 -7.13
N GLN A 806 -53.12 7.70 -7.97
CA GLN A 806 -53.77 7.92 -9.26
C GLN A 806 -52.79 7.65 -10.41
N PRO A 807 -53.20 6.93 -11.47
CA PRO A 807 -52.39 6.84 -12.69
C PRO A 807 -52.43 8.16 -13.45
N LEU A 808 -51.25 8.70 -13.77
CA LEU A 808 -51.10 9.86 -14.66
C LEU A 808 -50.86 9.41 -16.11
N LEU A 809 -50.21 8.27 -16.29
CA LEU A 809 -50.01 7.62 -17.59
C LEU A 809 -50.28 6.12 -17.46
N THR A 810 -51.16 5.63 -18.31
CA THR A 810 -51.54 4.23 -18.41
C THR A 810 -51.28 3.72 -19.82
N LEU A 811 -50.77 2.50 -19.96
CA LEU A 811 -50.85 1.75 -21.22
C LEU A 811 -52.13 0.93 -21.23
N LYS A 812 -52.94 1.13 -22.26
CA LYS A 812 -54.17 0.39 -22.52
C LYS A 812 -53.98 -0.57 -23.68
N VAL A 813 -54.37 -1.81 -23.45
CA VAL A 813 -54.38 -2.85 -24.48
C VAL A 813 -55.72 -2.86 -25.18
N SER A 814 -55.72 -2.78 -26.50
CA SER A 814 -56.97 -2.81 -27.29
C SER A 814 -57.82 -4.05 -26.99
N GLU A 815 -59.13 -3.83 -26.78
CA GLU A 815 -60.11 -4.89 -26.46
C GLU A 815 -60.30 -5.91 -27.59
N TRP A 816 -59.84 -5.59 -28.80
CA TRP A 816 -60.13 -6.33 -30.03
C TRP A 816 -59.01 -7.25 -30.52
N GLY A 817 -57.99 -7.52 -29.71
CA GLY A 817 -56.96 -8.52 -30.03
C GLY A 817 -56.19 -8.21 -31.32
N GLY A 818 -55.24 -7.27 -31.23
CA GLY A 818 -54.38 -6.91 -32.37
C GLY A 818 -52.94 -6.53 -32.01
N GLY A 819 -52.54 -6.67 -30.73
CA GLY A 819 -51.19 -6.31 -30.27
C GLY A 819 -50.87 -4.81 -30.25
N THR A 820 -51.84 -3.94 -30.52
CA THR A 820 -51.66 -2.48 -30.43
C THR A 820 -51.95 -2.00 -29.02
N VAL A 821 -51.00 -1.25 -28.45
CA VAL A 821 -51.09 -0.59 -27.15
C VAL A 821 -51.26 0.91 -27.38
N GLN A 822 -52.11 1.56 -26.59
CA GLN A 822 -52.34 3.00 -26.62
C GLN A 822 -52.01 3.58 -25.24
N THR A 823 -51.56 4.82 -25.18
CA THR A 823 -51.37 5.53 -23.91
C THR A 823 -52.62 6.34 -23.56
N GLU A 824 -53.05 6.31 -22.30
CA GLU A 824 -54.20 7.05 -21.76
C GLU A 824 -53.79 7.72 -20.44
N GLY A 825 -53.98 9.03 -20.31
CA GLY A 825 -53.52 9.81 -19.15
C GLY A 825 -53.62 11.33 -19.34
N ASP A 826 -53.69 12.09 -18.23
CA ASP A 826 -53.79 13.56 -18.21
C ASP A 826 -52.40 14.21 -18.26
N LEU A 827 -51.69 14.00 -19.37
CA LEU A 827 -50.43 14.66 -19.70
C LEU A 827 -50.67 15.77 -20.75
N THR A 828 -51.71 16.58 -20.51
CA THR A 828 -52.29 17.54 -21.46
C THR A 828 -51.36 18.67 -21.91
N THR A 829 -50.20 18.82 -21.26
CA THR A 829 -49.16 19.80 -21.56
C THR A 829 -48.10 19.33 -22.56
N LEU A 830 -48.03 18.03 -22.87
CA LEU A 830 -47.05 17.49 -23.82
C LEU A 830 -47.32 17.98 -25.25
N SER A 831 -46.28 18.47 -25.94
CA SER A 831 -46.37 18.80 -27.37
C SER A 831 -45.88 17.70 -28.30
N GLN A 832 -45.07 16.77 -27.78
CA GLN A 832 -44.61 15.58 -28.50
C GLN A 832 -45.53 14.39 -28.21
N PRO A 833 -45.83 13.54 -29.21
CA PRO A 833 -46.58 12.31 -28.95
C PRO A 833 -45.74 11.36 -28.10
N ILE A 834 -46.39 10.62 -27.18
CA ILE A 834 -45.74 9.53 -26.46
C ILE A 834 -45.33 8.46 -27.47
N VAL A 835 -44.06 8.11 -27.49
CA VAL A 835 -43.52 7.16 -28.47
C VAL A 835 -43.57 5.78 -27.86
N VAL A 836 -44.40 4.90 -28.43
CA VAL A 836 -44.36 3.46 -28.13
C VAL A 836 -43.46 2.83 -29.17
N VAL A 837 -42.30 2.35 -28.73
CA VAL A 837 -41.37 1.61 -29.59
C VAL A 837 -41.40 0.13 -29.21
N PRO A 838 -41.35 -0.81 -30.16
CA PRO A 838 -40.93 -2.15 -29.82
C PRO A 838 -39.56 -2.04 -29.17
N ASP A 839 -39.39 -2.71 -28.05
CA ASP A 839 -38.07 -2.81 -27.44
C ASP A 839 -37.17 -3.61 -28.41
N ILE A 840 -36.36 -2.87 -29.18
CA ILE A 840 -35.37 -3.44 -30.10
C ILE A 840 -34.00 -3.52 -29.38
N ASP A 841 -33.92 -3.19 -28.08
CA ASP A 841 -32.97 -3.90 -27.22
C ASP A 841 -33.47 -5.34 -27.11
N ILE A 842 -33.23 -6.09 -28.18
CA ILE A 842 -33.20 -7.54 -28.15
C ILE A 842 -32.06 -7.83 -27.15
N PRO A 843 -32.29 -8.28 -25.90
CA PRO A 843 -31.37 -9.29 -25.40
C PRO A 843 -31.38 -10.33 -26.52
N PRO A 844 -30.23 -10.82 -27.01
CA PRO A 844 -30.26 -11.90 -27.99
C PRO A 844 -31.28 -12.90 -27.46
N THR A 845 -32.35 -13.18 -28.22
CA THR A 845 -33.31 -14.21 -27.84
C THR A 845 -32.52 -15.49 -27.95
N TYR A 846 -31.78 -15.78 -26.89
CA TYR A 846 -30.95 -16.94 -26.85
C TYR A 846 -31.91 -18.11 -26.65
N ARG A 847 -31.72 -19.16 -27.42
CA ARG A 847 -32.38 -20.41 -27.11
C ARG A 847 -31.73 -20.93 -25.83
N ALA A 848 -32.52 -21.05 -24.76
CA ALA A 848 -32.06 -21.71 -23.55
C ALA A 848 -31.67 -23.15 -23.89
N VAL A 849 -30.44 -23.51 -23.53
CA VAL A 849 -29.89 -24.86 -23.71
C VAL A 849 -29.49 -25.40 -22.36
N GLN A 850 -29.69 -26.69 -22.17
CA GLN A 850 -29.20 -27.36 -20.97
C GLN A 850 -27.71 -27.57 -21.11
N ILE A 851 -26.95 -27.20 -20.08
CA ILE A 851 -25.52 -27.47 -19.99
C ILE A 851 -25.22 -28.26 -18.73
N ASP A 852 -24.07 -28.94 -18.73
CA ASP A 852 -23.51 -29.63 -17.57
C ASP A 852 -22.00 -29.34 -17.53
N ILE A 853 -21.57 -28.58 -16.53
CA ILE A 853 -20.15 -28.27 -16.28
C ILE A 853 -19.58 -29.44 -15.48
N LYS A 854 -18.47 -30.03 -15.93
CA LYS A 854 -17.90 -31.26 -15.32
C LYS A 854 -18.93 -32.42 -15.24
N PRO A 855 -19.39 -32.93 -16.40
CA PRO A 855 -20.50 -33.86 -16.42
C PRO A 855 -20.40 -35.06 -15.48
N GLY A 856 -21.48 -35.31 -14.74
CA GLY A 856 -21.59 -36.40 -13.76
C GLY A 856 -21.02 -36.11 -12.37
N VAL A 857 -20.65 -34.87 -12.06
CA VAL A 857 -20.14 -34.44 -10.75
C VAL A 857 -20.91 -33.20 -10.29
N PHE A 858 -21.34 -33.12 -9.02
CA PHE A 858 -21.90 -31.91 -8.41
C PHE A 858 -21.51 -31.83 -6.93
N PRO A 859 -21.11 -30.66 -6.38
CA PRO A 859 -20.93 -29.37 -7.07
C PRO A 859 -19.71 -29.34 -7.99
N ASN A 860 -19.73 -28.44 -8.97
CA ASN A 860 -18.64 -28.26 -9.94
C ASN A 860 -17.50 -27.45 -9.35
N VAL A 861 -16.66 -28.11 -8.54
CA VAL A 861 -15.47 -27.49 -7.94
C VAL A 861 -14.37 -27.34 -8.99
N ILE A 862 -13.91 -26.10 -9.17
CA ILE A 862 -12.90 -25.66 -10.16
C ILE A 862 -11.72 -25.03 -9.41
N THR A 863 -10.50 -25.46 -9.72
CA THR A 863 -9.28 -24.83 -9.23
C THR A 863 -8.65 -23.98 -10.34
N ARG A 864 -8.40 -22.69 -10.10
CA ARG A 864 -7.79 -21.79 -11.10
C ARG A 864 -6.31 -22.11 -11.31
N ALA A 865 -6.01 -22.89 -12.34
CA ALA A 865 -4.63 -23.15 -12.78
C ALA A 865 -4.32 -22.46 -14.10
N SER A 866 -3.09 -21.94 -14.25
CA SER A 866 -2.62 -21.19 -15.43
C SER A 866 -2.65 -21.97 -16.75
N ALA A 867 -2.80 -23.30 -16.71
CA ALA A 867 -2.92 -24.17 -17.89
C ALA A 867 -4.13 -25.15 -17.82
N GLY A 868 -5.02 -24.97 -16.83
CA GLY A 868 -6.16 -25.87 -16.59
C GLY A 868 -7.30 -25.68 -17.60
N THR A 869 -8.07 -26.74 -17.81
CA THR A 869 -9.34 -26.69 -18.55
C THR A 869 -10.43 -27.45 -17.83
N ILE A 870 -11.67 -27.02 -18.00
CA ILE A 870 -12.85 -27.70 -17.50
C ILE A 870 -13.74 -28.17 -18.66
N PRO A 871 -14.23 -29.43 -18.66
CA PRO A 871 -15.20 -29.88 -19.65
C PRO A 871 -16.58 -29.30 -19.37
N VAL A 872 -17.28 -28.87 -20.42
CA VAL A 872 -18.66 -28.38 -20.40
C VAL A 872 -19.42 -29.05 -21.53
N ALA A 873 -20.53 -29.72 -21.21
CA ALA A 873 -21.41 -30.34 -22.18
C ALA A 873 -22.60 -29.41 -22.49
N ILE A 874 -22.92 -29.23 -23.77
CA ILE A 874 -24.18 -28.67 -24.23
C ILE A 874 -25.06 -29.84 -24.67
N ILE A 875 -26.18 -30.04 -23.98
CA ILE A 875 -27.02 -31.23 -24.11
C ILE A 875 -28.05 -31.03 -25.25
N SER A 876 -28.03 -31.96 -26.20
CA SER A 876 -29.01 -32.07 -27.26
C SER A 876 -30.38 -32.47 -26.71
N THR A 877 -31.45 -32.01 -27.34
CA THR A 877 -32.83 -32.38 -27.00
C THR A 877 -33.60 -32.69 -28.29
N PRO A 878 -34.82 -33.25 -28.22
CA PRO A 878 -35.67 -33.38 -29.40
C PRO A 878 -35.94 -32.06 -30.15
N ALA A 879 -35.79 -30.90 -29.47
CA ALA A 879 -36.05 -29.58 -30.01
C ALA A 879 -34.77 -28.74 -30.27
N PHE A 880 -33.58 -29.29 -30.00
CA PHE A 880 -32.30 -28.60 -30.16
C PHE A 880 -31.17 -29.59 -30.44
N ASP A 881 -30.42 -29.38 -31.52
CA ASP A 881 -29.23 -30.16 -31.86
C ASP A 881 -27.96 -29.39 -31.47
N ALA A 882 -27.26 -29.84 -30.43
CA ALA A 882 -26.06 -29.20 -29.92
C ALA A 882 -24.91 -29.16 -30.94
N LEU A 883 -24.94 -30.03 -31.95
CA LEU A 883 -23.93 -30.05 -33.03
C LEU A 883 -24.06 -28.88 -33.99
N THR A 884 -25.14 -28.10 -33.88
CA THR A 884 -25.33 -26.87 -34.65
C THR A 884 -24.61 -25.67 -34.03
N VAL A 885 -24.11 -25.78 -32.79
CA VAL A 885 -23.33 -24.72 -32.12
C VAL A 885 -21.95 -24.59 -32.75
N ASP A 886 -21.53 -23.35 -33.06
CA ASP A 886 -20.16 -23.05 -33.48
C ASP A 886 -19.22 -23.05 -32.27
N PRO A 887 -18.28 -24.02 -32.17
CA PRO A 887 -17.36 -24.11 -31.04
C PRO A 887 -16.47 -22.89 -30.83
N ALA A 888 -16.20 -22.10 -31.89
CA ALA A 888 -15.37 -20.91 -31.81
C ALA A 888 -16.08 -19.74 -31.10
N THR A 889 -17.41 -19.81 -30.94
CA THR A 889 -18.23 -18.76 -30.33
C THR A 889 -18.56 -19.03 -28.86
N ILE A 890 -18.23 -20.22 -28.34
CA ILE A 890 -18.56 -20.63 -26.98
C ILE A 890 -17.70 -19.87 -25.97
N THR A 891 -18.35 -19.21 -25.01
CA THR A 891 -17.73 -18.66 -23.80
C THR A 891 -18.47 -19.10 -22.54
N LEU A 892 -17.77 -19.27 -21.43
CA LEU A 892 -18.33 -19.54 -20.09
C LEU A 892 -17.87 -18.43 -19.14
N ASP A 893 -18.77 -17.56 -18.70
CA ASP A 893 -18.43 -16.31 -17.97
C ASP A 893 -17.27 -15.53 -18.63
N GLY A 894 -17.26 -15.49 -19.97
CA GLY A 894 -16.20 -14.85 -20.77
C GLY A 894 -14.95 -15.70 -21.02
N ALA A 895 -14.82 -16.89 -20.40
CA ALA A 895 -13.71 -17.82 -20.68
C ALA A 895 -13.94 -18.61 -21.97
N ALA A 896 -12.95 -18.63 -22.86
CA ALA A 896 -13.07 -19.25 -24.18
C ALA A 896 -12.71 -20.75 -24.19
N VAL A 897 -13.21 -21.47 -25.19
CA VAL A 897 -12.79 -22.86 -25.48
C VAL A 897 -11.30 -22.90 -25.81
N LYS A 898 -10.59 -23.85 -25.23
CA LYS A 898 -9.16 -24.06 -25.49
C LYS A 898 -8.93 -24.44 -26.95
N LEU A 899 -8.00 -23.77 -27.60
CA LEU A 899 -7.56 -24.09 -28.95
C LEU A 899 -6.36 -25.06 -28.92
N VAL A 900 -6.31 -26.00 -29.85
CA VAL A 900 -5.26 -27.03 -29.96
C VAL A 900 -4.71 -27.18 -31.39
N GLY A 901 -3.41 -27.50 -31.49
CA GLY A 901 -2.69 -27.73 -32.74
C GLY A 901 -2.25 -26.44 -33.46
N LYS A 902 -1.47 -26.58 -34.55
CA LYS A 902 -0.94 -25.44 -35.34
C LYS A 902 -1.99 -24.64 -36.10
N GLY A 903 -3.22 -25.16 -36.20
CA GLY A 903 -4.34 -24.52 -36.88
C GLY A 903 -5.44 -24.05 -35.93
N GLU A 904 -5.12 -23.88 -34.65
CA GLU A 904 -5.99 -23.25 -33.63
C GLU A 904 -7.42 -23.82 -33.58
N ARG A 905 -7.55 -25.14 -33.56
CA ARG A 905 -8.87 -25.80 -33.56
C ARG A 905 -9.47 -25.84 -32.15
N PRO A 906 -10.76 -25.52 -31.95
CA PRO A 906 -11.43 -25.67 -30.67
C PRO A 906 -11.37 -27.12 -30.15
N LEU A 907 -11.04 -27.29 -28.87
CA LEU A 907 -11.01 -28.59 -28.20
C LEU A 907 -12.43 -29.02 -27.79
N CYS A 908 -13.17 -29.55 -28.76
CA CYS A 908 -14.50 -30.10 -28.57
C CYS A 908 -14.64 -31.51 -29.17
N SER A 909 -15.58 -32.29 -28.66
CA SER A 909 -15.90 -33.65 -29.11
C SER A 909 -17.41 -33.88 -29.06
N THR A 910 -17.89 -34.79 -29.90
CA THR A 910 -19.29 -35.21 -29.93
C THR A 910 -19.47 -36.50 -29.12
N GLN A 911 -20.36 -36.46 -28.13
CA GLN A 911 -20.59 -37.58 -27.21
C GLN A 911 -22.02 -37.49 -26.65
N ASP A 912 -22.72 -38.61 -26.53
CA ASP A 912 -23.96 -38.67 -25.74
C ASP A 912 -23.60 -38.70 -24.24
N VAL A 913 -23.74 -37.56 -23.56
CA VAL A 913 -23.33 -37.35 -22.17
C VAL A 913 -24.42 -37.79 -21.20
N ASN A 914 -25.70 -37.62 -21.56
CA ASN A 914 -26.84 -37.95 -20.71
C ASN A 914 -27.43 -39.36 -20.94
N GLY A 915 -27.00 -40.06 -22.00
CA GLY A 915 -27.43 -41.42 -22.34
C GLY A 915 -28.78 -41.52 -23.05
N ASP A 916 -29.26 -40.43 -23.67
CA ASP A 916 -30.57 -40.37 -24.32
C ASP A 916 -30.57 -40.81 -25.80
N GLY A 917 -29.40 -41.17 -26.33
CA GLY A 917 -29.19 -41.60 -27.71
C GLY A 917 -29.02 -40.45 -28.70
N ARG A 918 -28.93 -39.19 -28.25
CA ARG A 918 -28.62 -38.00 -29.07
C ARG A 918 -27.19 -37.55 -28.78
N PRO A 919 -26.39 -37.20 -29.80
CA PRO A 919 -25.04 -36.70 -29.56
C PRO A 919 -25.07 -35.27 -28.99
N ASP A 920 -24.36 -35.06 -27.88
CA ASP A 920 -24.12 -33.75 -27.26
C ASP A 920 -22.79 -33.15 -27.73
N LEU A 921 -22.59 -31.85 -27.47
CA LEU A 921 -21.32 -31.16 -27.73
C LEU A 921 -20.55 -30.95 -26.43
N LEU A 922 -19.41 -31.62 -26.27
CA LEU A 922 -18.53 -31.52 -25.10
C LEU A 922 -17.29 -30.69 -25.44
N CYS A 923 -17.10 -29.54 -24.78
CA CYS A 923 -15.99 -28.61 -25.03
C CYS A 923 -15.15 -28.35 -23.77
N HIS A 924 -13.85 -28.08 -23.95
CA HIS A 924 -12.93 -27.77 -22.85
C HIS A 924 -12.61 -26.28 -22.76
N VAL A 925 -13.06 -25.61 -21.69
CA VAL A 925 -12.89 -24.16 -21.47
C VAL A 925 -11.68 -23.87 -20.57
N LEU A 926 -10.97 -22.76 -20.81
CA LEU A 926 -9.79 -22.36 -20.04
C LEU A 926 -10.12 -21.85 -18.63
N THR A 927 -9.60 -22.49 -17.59
CA THR A 927 -9.88 -22.09 -16.19
C THR A 927 -9.18 -20.80 -15.76
N SER A 928 -8.13 -20.38 -16.47
CA SER A 928 -7.39 -19.15 -16.17
C SER A 928 -8.18 -17.87 -16.51
N GLN A 929 -9.20 -17.98 -17.36
CA GLN A 929 -10.02 -16.87 -17.83
C GLN A 929 -11.34 -16.72 -17.06
N LEU A 930 -11.63 -17.62 -16.12
CA LEU A 930 -12.81 -17.54 -15.26
C LEU A 930 -12.66 -16.42 -14.20
N PRO A 931 -13.79 -15.84 -13.72
CA PRO A 931 -13.84 -14.74 -12.75
C PRO A 931 -13.23 -15.10 -11.37
N ALA A 932 -13.27 -14.15 -10.44
CA ALA A 932 -12.71 -14.27 -9.09
C ALA A 932 -13.33 -15.42 -8.27
N GLU A 933 -12.67 -15.81 -7.18
CA GLU A 933 -13.03 -16.96 -6.33
C GLU A 933 -14.41 -16.80 -5.69
N GLY A 934 -15.12 -17.92 -5.52
CA GLY A 934 -16.47 -17.92 -4.93
C GLY A 934 -17.39 -19.01 -5.47
N ASP A 935 -18.58 -19.10 -4.87
CA ASP A 935 -19.70 -19.92 -5.31
C ASP A 935 -20.62 -19.07 -6.22
N GLY A 936 -21.11 -19.64 -7.32
CA GLY A 936 -21.96 -18.88 -8.25
C GLY A 936 -22.58 -19.72 -9.36
N VAL A 937 -23.43 -19.08 -10.17
CA VAL A 937 -23.99 -19.66 -11.41
C VAL A 937 -23.14 -19.17 -12.58
N ALA A 938 -22.56 -20.11 -13.33
CA ALA A 938 -21.81 -19.80 -14.54
C ALA A 938 -22.72 -19.80 -15.75
N ILE A 939 -22.54 -18.81 -16.63
CA ILE A 939 -23.34 -18.61 -17.84
C ILE A 939 -22.50 -18.99 -19.07
N LEU A 940 -23.02 -19.90 -19.89
CA LEU A 940 -22.45 -20.25 -21.19
C LEU A 940 -23.18 -19.49 -22.29
N ASP A 941 -22.45 -18.81 -23.17
CA ASP A 941 -22.97 -18.13 -24.38
C ASP A 941 -22.34 -18.69 -25.65
N ALA A 942 -23.13 -18.89 -26.72
CA ALA A 942 -22.64 -19.33 -28.03
C ALA A 942 -23.60 -18.97 -29.18
N LEU A 943 -23.20 -19.24 -30.44
CA LEU A 943 -24.06 -19.15 -31.63
C LEU A 943 -24.33 -20.55 -32.23
N ALA A 944 -25.59 -20.84 -32.57
CA ALA A 944 -26.03 -22.06 -33.25
C ALA A 944 -26.56 -21.79 -34.66
N TYR A 945 -26.29 -22.71 -35.60
CA TYR A 945 -26.66 -22.60 -37.02
C TYR A 945 -27.44 -23.82 -37.53
N PRO A 946 -28.74 -23.97 -37.19
CA PRO A 946 -29.53 -25.18 -37.50
C PRO A 946 -29.70 -25.53 -38.99
N LEU A 947 -29.28 -24.66 -39.91
CA LEU A 947 -29.33 -24.87 -41.37
C LEU A 947 -28.10 -24.28 -42.10
N GLY A 948 -26.99 -24.04 -41.38
CA GLY A 948 -25.74 -23.53 -41.96
C GLY A 948 -25.80 -22.13 -42.60
N SER A 949 -26.88 -21.37 -42.39
CA SER A 949 -27.10 -20.04 -42.99
C SER A 949 -27.19 -18.95 -41.90
N PRO A 950 -26.49 -17.81 -42.04
CA PRO A 950 -26.58 -16.69 -41.10
C PRO A 950 -27.90 -15.90 -41.24
N PRO A 951 -28.35 -15.19 -40.17
CA PRO A 951 -27.68 -15.00 -38.89
C PRO A 951 -27.76 -16.25 -37.97
N GLY A 952 -26.72 -16.47 -37.17
CA GLY A 952 -26.71 -17.51 -36.14
C GLY A 952 -27.68 -17.19 -35.02
N ILE A 953 -28.26 -18.23 -34.40
CA ILE A 953 -29.18 -18.12 -33.27
C ILE A 953 -28.33 -18.14 -31.98
N PRO A 954 -28.36 -17.09 -31.15
CA PRO A 954 -27.69 -17.12 -29.85
C PRO A 954 -28.25 -18.26 -28.99
N VAL A 955 -27.41 -18.90 -28.21
CA VAL A 955 -27.82 -19.93 -27.23
C VAL A 955 -27.15 -19.64 -25.90
N ARG A 956 -27.88 -19.90 -24.81
CA ARG A 956 -27.36 -19.70 -23.45
C ARG A 956 -27.74 -20.85 -22.54
N GLY A 957 -26.79 -21.31 -21.74
CA GLY A 957 -27.00 -22.27 -20.66
C GLY A 957 -26.47 -21.76 -19.34
N ALA A 958 -26.93 -22.34 -18.24
CA ALA A 958 -26.48 -22.01 -16.89
C ALA A 958 -26.28 -23.28 -16.07
N ASP A 959 -25.22 -23.29 -15.25
CA ASP A 959 -24.94 -24.35 -14.27
C ASP A 959 -24.14 -23.80 -13.08
N PHE A 960 -24.18 -24.47 -11.94
CA PHE A 960 -23.56 -24.00 -10.70
C PHE A 960 -22.08 -24.37 -10.63
N ILE A 961 -21.22 -23.46 -10.17
CA ILE A 961 -19.79 -23.67 -9.98
C ILE A 961 -19.32 -23.22 -8.59
N ARG A 962 -18.22 -23.83 -8.12
CA ARG A 962 -17.45 -23.39 -6.95
C ARG A 962 -16.00 -23.21 -7.36
N ILE A 963 -15.52 -21.97 -7.39
CA ILE A 963 -14.12 -21.67 -7.73
C ILE A 963 -13.31 -21.58 -6.45
N VAL A 964 -12.32 -22.46 -6.30
CA VAL A 964 -11.40 -22.50 -5.15
C VAL A 964 -9.99 -22.03 -5.56
N PRO A 965 -9.25 -21.40 -4.63
CA PRO A 965 -7.86 -21.04 -4.86
C PRO A 965 -7.03 -22.26 -5.24
N LYS A 966 -5.97 -22.02 -6.01
CA LYS A 966 -4.95 -23.03 -6.22
C LYS A 966 -4.29 -23.30 -4.88
N GLU A 967 -4.46 -24.50 -4.33
CA GLU A 967 -3.65 -24.92 -3.19
C GLU A 967 -2.17 -24.76 -3.57
N ASP A 968 -1.50 -23.81 -2.93
CA ASP A 968 -0.06 -23.76 -2.93
C ASP A 968 0.43 -25.02 -2.21
N GLY A 969 0.78 -26.03 -2.99
CA GLY A 969 1.47 -27.22 -2.53
C GLY A 969 2.88 -26.89 -2.04
N ALA A 970 2.98 -26.10 -0.97
CA ALA A 970 4.08 -26.06 -0.02
C ALA A 970 3.64 -26.79 1.27
N GLY A 971 3.01 -27.96 1.11
CA GLY A 971 2.79 -28.94 2.16
C GLY A 971 3.58 -30.20 1.82
N GLU A 972 4.69 -30.39 2.53
CA GLU A 972 5.51 -31.60 2.66
C GLU A 972 5.12 -32.79 1.77
N ARG A 973 5.86 -32.99 0.67
CA ARG A 973 5.96 -34.31 0.03
C ARG A 973 6.74 -35.25 0.96
N HIS A 974 6.07 -35.80 1.96
CA HIS A 974 6.53 -37.04 2.60
C HIS A 974 6.48 -38.15 1.55
N HIS A 975 7.65 -38.49 1.04
CA HIS A 975 7.89 -39.66 0.21
C HIS A 975 7.48 -40.94 0.95
N TRP A 976 6.22 -41.36 0.82
CA TRP A 976 5.84 -42.75 1.06
C TRP A 976 5.95 -43.52 -0.26
N ARG A 977 7.13 -44.12 -0.48
CA ARG A 977 7.30 -45.19 -1.47
C ARG A 977 6.42 -46.38 -1.03
N TRP A 978 5.29 -46.58 -1.68
CA TRP A 978 4.58 -47.86 -1.61
C TRP A 978 5.35 -48.90 -2.41
N HIS A 979 6.07 -49.77 -1.70
CA HIS A 979 6.42 -51.08 -2.22
C HIS A 979 5.13 -51.89 -2.41
N ARG A 980 4.85 -52.32 -3.65
CA ARG A 980 3.91 -53.43 -3.88
C ARG A 980 4.45 -54.69 -3.20
N ARG A 981 3.74 -55.17 -2.17
CA ARG A 981 3.51 -56.60 -1.88
C ARG A 981 2.18 -56.72 -1.14
N GLY A 982 1.28 -57.52 -1.70
CA GLY A 982 -0.12 -57.56 -1.33
C GLY A 982 -0.43 -58.32 -0.04
N ALA A 983 -1.63 -58.07 0.47
CA ALA A 983 -2.48 -59.03 1.16
C ALA A 983 -3.89 -58.43 1.33
N ARG A 984 -4.88 -59.31 1.30
CA ARG A 984 -6.33 -59.05 1.36
C ARG A 984 -6.74 -58.39 2.69
N GLY A 985 -7.76 -57.52 2.66
CA GLY A 985 -8.44 -57.05 3.86
C GLY A 985 -9.56 -56.05 3.56
N VAL A 986 -10.80 -56.54 3.59
CA VAL A 986 -12.06 -55.79 3.65
C VAL A 986 -12.08 -54.93 4.92
N PHE A 987 -12.52 -53.67 4.91
CA PHE A 987 -13.31 -53.08 6.01
C PHE A 987 -14.00 -51.75 5.59
N ALA A 988 -15.23 -51.62 6.07
CA ALA A 988 -16.27 -50.68 5.67
C ALA A 988 -16.17 -49.30 6.35
N TRP A 989 -16.76 -48.30 5.69
CA TRP A 989 -17.06 -46.96 6.21
C TRP A 989 -18.17 -46.97 7.29
N PRO A 990 -18.11 -46.10 8.31
CA PRO A 990 -19.30 -45.62 9.00
C PRO A 990 -19.68 -44.18 8.61
N PRO A 991 -20.99 -43.84 8.53
CA PRO A 991 -21.52 -42.52 8.14
C PRO A 991 -21.68 -41.54 9.34
N PRO A 992 -22.05 -40.26 9.11
CA PRO A 992 -21.86 -39.15 10.04
C PRO A 992 -22.98 -38.99 11.07
N ARG A 993 -22.68 -38.37 12.21
CA ARG A 993 -23.67 -37.95 13.22
C ARG A 993 -23.98 -36.46 13.10
N LEU A 994 -25.28 -36.19 12.99
CA LEU A 994 -25.98 -34.90 13.07
C LEU A 994 -26.24 -34.47 14.53
N GLN A 995 -26.65 -33.20 14.67
CA GLN A 995 -27.24 -32.49 15.83
C GLN A 995 -26.25 -31.83 16.81
N SER A 996 -26.48 -30.65 17.38
CA SER A 996 -27.45 -29.54 17.20
C SER A 996 -27.08 -28.45 18.21
N MET A 997 -27.32 -27.18 17.86
CA MET A 997 -27.65 -26.02 18.71
C MET A 997 -27.21 -26.00 20.19
N ARG A 998 -26.35 -25.04 20.53
CA ARG A 998 -26.66 -23.94 21.47
C ARG A 998 -25.99 -22.66 21.00
#